data_AF-A0A7S3TC43-F1
#
_entry.id   AF-A0A7S3TC43-F1
#
_cell.length_a   1.000
_cell.length_b   1.000
_cell.length_c   1.000
_cell.angle_alpha   90.00
_cell.angle_beta   90.00
_cell.angle_gamma   90.00
#
_symmetry.space_group_name_H-M   'P 1'
#
loop_
_entity.id
_entity.type
_entity.pdbx_description
1 polymer ?
#
loop_
_entity_poly.entity_id
_entity_poly.type
_entity_poly.pdbx_seq_one_letter_code
_entity_poly.pdbx_strand_id
1 'polypeptide(L)'
;IHHCSRRPHHSARSRRQMLAVRLALLLGAARAFYLPGVAPREYGTGERVELKVNKLTSTKTQLPYEYYALPFCRPDEVVVVAENLGELLRGDRIMNSMYELKMGVDETCKVLCRKELTEKEAAEFALRIDEDYRVHWVMDNLPSATKYVDETNPAKPLTIYDLGFPLGFRGSGEIPGTAVGRAYLNNHLLLTVKFHKDPSSFEGSRIVGFEVEPSSIKHSYSGTWRGAETQLSTCGGAVSTPLGMSGAAEAVFTYDVKWEVSDIKWASRWDTYLLMGDEQIHWFSIVNSLMIVLFLSGMVAMILMRTLHRDFNRYNAIEAAEEVEEETGWKLVHGDVFRPPQNPMMLSVLVGTGAQTFCMTVITMVFAVLGFLSPANRGGLGTAMLLLFVFMGVPAGYASAFLHKTLKGVDWRTNILLTSTFFPGVVFLIFFVLNCFVWGEKSSGAVPFGTMFALLVLWFGISMPLVFAGSYLGYRRKNVDLPVRVNQIPRQVPEQVWYMRPAFSIVVGGVLPFGAVFIELFFILSSIWLHQFYYVFGFLLLVFLILIITCAEITMVMCYFQLCAEDYHWWWRAFLTSGARPPRDTRQQRRSTLRRRRALQRTAAALSPRAPRRPAAGRERAWPPTRGSGRRRTPRRLRQPPSLPVGRLVGGVHVCVLGLLLLHQARDHKAHLVLALLRLHVHRRPRVLRPHGHHWLLRVLLVRVEDLLGHQGGLGRRGEGEERERESE
;
A
#
# COMPACT_ATOMS: atom_id res chain seq x y z
N ILE A 1 27.95 -20.85 74.20
CA ILE A 1 27.76 -19.89 73.08
C ILE A 1 27.41 -20.71 71.83
N HIS A 2 26.13 -20.77 71.48
CA HIS A 2 25.61 -21.15 70.15
C HIS A 2 24.14 -20.73 70.10
N HIS A 3 23.78 -19.81 69.21
CA HIS A 3 22.39 -19.61 68.81
C HIS A 3 22.34 -19.24 67.32
N CYS A 4 21.60 -20.06 66.58
CA CYS A 4 21.36 -19.95 65.15
C CYS A 4 19.91 -19.45 64.96
N SER A 5 19.70 -18.44 64.10
CA SER A 5 18.37 -17.88 63.77
C SER A 5 18.10 -18.06 62.26
N ARG A 6 17.06 -18.83 61.93
CA ARG A 6 16.52 -19.00 60.57
C ARG A 6 15.48 -17.91 60.26
N ARG A 7 15.55 -17.29 59.07
CA ARG A 7 14.54 -16.35 58.52
C ARG A 7 13.54 -17.07 57.58
N PRO A 8 12.30 -16.55 57.39
CA PRO A 8 11.20 -17.30 56.78
C PRO A 8 11.01 -17.04 55.28
N HIS A 9 10.74 -18.11 54.52
CA HIS A 9 10.51 -18.12 53.06
C HIS A 9 9.03 -17.96 52.64
N HIS A 10 8.09 -17.72 53.57
CA HIS A 10 6.64 -17.82 53.29
C HIS A 10 5.97 -16.58 52.65
N SER A 11 6.64 -15.41 52.62
CA SER A 11 6.03 -14.14 52.17
C SER A 11 5.82 -14.01 50.63
N ALA A 12 6.65 -14.66 49.82
CA ALA A 12 6.64 -14.45 48.37
C ALA A 12 5.52 -15.21 47.63
N ARG A 13 5.06 -16.35 48.18
CA ARG A 13 4.04 -17.21 47.55
C ARG A 13 2.63 -16.61 47.70
N SER A 14 2.36 -16.02 48.87
CA SER A 14 1.09 -15.33 49.18
C SER A 14 0.84 -14.09 48.28
N ARG A 15 1.88 -13.29 47.99
CA ARG A 15 1.74 -12.13 47.09
C ARG A 15 1.41 -12.52 45.64
N ARG A 16 1.96 -13.63 45.14
CA ARG A 16 1.66 -14.14 43.78
C ARG A 16 0.24 -14.67 43.68
N GLN A 17 -0.25 -15.34 44.72
CA GLN A 17 -1.63 -15.81 44.79
C GLN A 17 -2.64 -14.66 44.90
N MET A 18 -2.36 -13.63 45.73
CA MET A 18 -3.21 -12.43 45.78
C MET A 18 -3.23 -11.65 44.46
N LEU A 19 -2.11 -11.59 43.73
CA LEU A 19 -2.05 -10.93 42.43
C LEU A 19 -2.88 -11.69 41.37
N ALA A 20 -2.80 -13.03 41.38
CA ALA A 20 -3.59 -13.88 40.48
C ALA A 20 -5.10 -13.77 40.76
N VAL A 21 -5.50 -13.73 42.04
CA VAL A 21 -6.90 -13.56 42.44
C VAL A 21 -7.42 -12.17 42.07
N ARG A 22 -6.61 -11.11 42.24
CA ARG A 22 -6.97 -9.75 41.80
C ARG A 22 -7.09 -9.64 40.26
N LEU A 23 -6.23 -10.33 39.52
CA LEU A 23 -6.30 -10.39 38.06
C LEU A 23 -7.53 -11.19 37.58
N ALA A 24 -7.90 -12.25 38.29
CA ALA A 24 -9.12 -13.02 38.02
C ALA A 24 -10.41 -12.22 38.35
N LEU A 25 -10.40 -11.42 39.43
CA LEU A 25 -11.50 -10.52 39.77
C LEU A 25 -11.66 -9.36 38.77
N LEU A 26 -10.57 -8.90 38.14
CA LEU A 26 -10.61 -7.93 37.03
C LEU A 26 -11.19 -8.53 35.74
N LEU A 27 -11.00 -9.83 35.51
CA LEU A 27 -11.63 -10.55 34.38
C LEU A 27 -13.13 -10.75 34.56
N GLY A 28 -13.63 -10.86 35.80
CA GLY A 28 -15.07 -10.98 36.10
C GLY A 28 -15.88 -9.70 35.90
N ALA A 29 -15.23 -8.53 35.79
CA ALA A 29 -15.87 -7.25 35.50
C ALA A 29 -15.98 -6.95 33.99
N ALA A 30 -15.56 -7.87 33.13
CA ALA A 30 -15.82 -7.77 31.70
C ALA A 30 -17.30 -8.09 31.46
N ARG A 31 -18.16 -7.07 31.45
CA ARG A 31 -19.45 -7.18 30.77
C ARG A 31 -19.16 -7.66 29.36
N ALA A 32 -19.79 -8.77 28.96
CA ALA A 32 -19.69 -9.29 27.59
C ALA A 32 -19.92 -8.13 26.62
N PHE A 33 -18.83 -7.69 25.99
CA PHE A 33 -18.88 -6.58 25.05
C PHE A 33 -19.56 -7.12 23.80
N TYR A 34 -20.82 -6.72 23.59
CA TYR A 34 -21.52 -6.97 22.34
C TYR A 34 -20.75 -6.23 21.24
N LEU A 35 -20.18 -6.97 20.29
CA LEU A 35 -19.66 -6.42 19.04
C LEU A 35 -20.85 -6.26 18.09
N PRO A 36 -21.31 -5.02 17.82
CA PRO A 36 -22.40 -4.80 16.88
C PRO A 36 -22.07 -5.41 15.52
N GLY A 37 -23.06 -6.10 14.91
CA GLY A 37 -22.91 -6.73 13.60
C GLY A 37 -22.37 -8.17 13.58
N VAL A 38 -22.04 -8.74 14.74
CA VAL A 38 -21.60 -10.16 14.85
C VAL A 38 -22.76 -11.11 15.17
N ALA A 39 -23.83 -10.63 15.81
CA ALA A 39 -25.02 -11.42 16.11
C ALA A 39 -26.22 -10.97 15.27
N PRO A 40 -27.08 -11.91 14.83
CA PRO A 40 -28.28 -11.58 14.06
C PRO A 40 -29.27 -10.77 14.90
N ARG A 41 -29.86 -9.75 14.29
CA ARG A 41 -31.06 -9.09 14.82
C ARG A 41 -32.28 -9.69 14.13
N GLU A 42 -33.25 -10.11 14.93
CA GLU A 42 -34.54 -10.63 14.48
C GLU A 42 -35.55 -9.50 14.53
N TYR A 43 -36.22 -9.26 13.41
CA TYR A 43 -37.24 -8.24 13.30
C TYR A 43 -38.63 -8.88 13.32
N GLY A 44 -39.51 -8.35 14.17
CA GLY A 44 -40.93 -8.69 14.16
C GLY A 44 -41.64 -8.08 12.95
N THR A 45 -42.76 -8.68 12.51
CA THR A 45 -43.59 -8.10 11.44
C THR A 45 -44.10 -6.71 11.87
N GLY A 46 -43.91 -5.70 11.02
CA GLY A 46 -44.28 -4.32 11.31
C GLY A 46 -43.31 -3.56 12.23
N GLU A 47 -42.24 -4.20 12.73
CA GLU A 47 -41.18 -3.51 13.48
C GLU A 47 -40.47 -2.47 12.60
N ARG A 48 -40.07 -1.35 13.20
CA ARG A 48 -39.31 -0.31 12.49
C ARG A 48 -37.90 -0.80 12.18
N VAL A 49 -37.52 -0.71 10.91
CA VAL A 49 -36.15 -0.98 10.45
C VAL A 49 -35.42 0.35 10.24
N GLU A 50 -34.29 0.51 10.92
CA GLU A 50 -33.48 1.73 10.83
C GLU A 50 -32.65 1.75 9.53
N LEU A 51 -32.92 2.72 8.68
CA LEU A 51 -32.06 3.09 7.55
C LEU A 51 -31.16 4.26 7.98
N LYS A 52 -29.84 4.08 7.85
CA LYS A 52 -28.83 5.09 8.18
C LYS A 52 -28.14 5.57 6.91
N VAL A 53 -27.84 6.86 6.83
CA VAL A 53 -27.07 7.45 5.72
C VAL A 53 -25.60 7.57 6.10
N ASN A 54 -24.67 7.46 5.15
CA ASN A 54 -23.24 7.54 5.42
C ASN A 54 -22.58 8.69 4.65
N LYS A 55 -22.05 8.40 3.46
CA LYS A 55 -21.19 9.32 2.71
C LYS A 55 -21.41 9.21 1.20
N LEU A 56 -20.88 10.19 0.50
CA LEU A 56 -20.81 10.29 -0.95
C LEU A 56 -19.37 9.99 -1.38
N THR A 57 -19.16 9.09 -2.33
CA THR A 57 -17.84 8.80 -2.91
C THR A 57 -17.89 8.86 -4.43
N SER A 58 -16.79 9.18 -5.09
CA SER A 58 -16.71 9.25 -6.54
C SER A 58 -15.55 8.41 -7.05
N THR A 59 -15.67 7.89 -8.26
CA THR A 59 -14.57 7.22 -8.98
C THR A 59 -13.62 8.23 -9.64
N LYS A 60 -14.10 9.45 -9.92
CA LYS A 60 -13.34 10.53 -10.58
C LYS A 60 -12.58 11.40 -9.58
N THR A 61 -13.21 11.69 -8.44
CA THR A 61 -12.65 12.56 -7.40
C THR A 61 -12.38 11.76 -6.13
N GLN A 62 -11.24 12.03 -5.48
CA GLN A 62 -10.77 11.24 -4.33
C GLN A 62 -11.29 11.75 -2.98
N LEU A 63 -12.18 12.74 -2.98
CA LEU A 63 -12.69 13.37 -1.77
C LEU A 63 -14.11 12.88 -1.46
N PRO A 64 -14.32 12.16 -0.36
CA PRO A 64 -15.66 11.81 0.08
C PRO A 64 -16.34 13.00 0.76
N TYR A 65 -17.66 13.06 0.68
CA TYR A 65 -18.47 14.07 1.36
C TYR A 65 -19.53 13.43 2.23
N GLU A 66 -19.98 14.16 3.24
CA GLU A 66 -21.09 13.70 4.10
C GLU A 66 -22.39 13.70 3.30
N TYR A 67 -23.31 12.79 3.62
CA TYR A 67 -24.60 12.76 2.92
C TYR A 67 -25.30 14.13 2.95
N TYR A 68 -25.39 14.76 4.12
CA TYR A 68 -26.02 16.08 4.30
C TYR A 68 -25.16 17.28 3.88
N ALA A 69 -23.98 17.06 3.27
CA ALA A 69 -23.24 18.15 2.64
C ALA A 69 -23.98 18.67 1.40
N LEU A 70 -24.70 17.77 0.70
CA LEU A 70 -25.64 18.14 -0.34
C LEU A 70 -27.01 18.46 0.25
N PRO A 71 -27.82 19.28 -0.44
CA PRO A 71 -29.12 19.69 0.06
C PRO A 71 -30.17 18.58 -0.07
N PHE A 72 -29.98 17.43 0.58
CA PHE A 72 -31.01 16.41 0.78
C PHE A 72 -32.03 16.80 1.86
N CYS A 73 -33.05 15.95 2.00
CA CYS A 73 -34.01 15.97 3.10
C CYS A 73 -33.31 15.65 4.43
N ARG A 74 -33.34 16.58 5.40
CA ARG A 74 -32.62 16.47 6.68
C ARG A 74 -33.60 16.39 7.86
N PRO A 75 -33.40 15.49 8.85
CA PRO A 75 -34.19 15.47 10.08
C PRO A 75 -33.90 16.71 10.96
N ASP A 76 -34.80 17.03 11.89
CA ASP A 76 -34.65 18.17 12.80
C ASP A 76 -33.34 18.10 13.61
N GLU A 77 -33.00 16.91 14.10
CA GLU A 77 -31.74 16.62 14.78
C GLU A 77 -30.96 15.56 14.01
N VAL A 78 -29.75 15.91 13.57
CA VAL A 78 -28.82 14.97 12.94
C VAL A 78 -27.89 14.41 14.01
N VAL A 79 -28.08 13.13 14.30
CA VAL A 79 -27.28 12.39 15.28
C VAL A 79 -26.27 11.53 14.53
N VAL A 80 -24.99 11.76 14.81
CA VAL A 80 -23.90 10.94 14.28
C VAL A 80 -23.77 9.68 15.14
N VAL A 81 -23.99 8.52 14.53
CA VAL A 81 -23.84 7.21 15.16
C VAL A 81 -22.42 6.72 14.88
N ALA A 82 -21.46 7.12 15.72
CA ALA A 82 -20.08 6.66 15.61
C ALA A 82 -19.90 5.33 16.37
N GLU A 83 -19.56 4.24 15.68
CA GLU A 83 -19.47 2.92 16.33
C GLU A 83 -18.01 2.52 16.62
N ASN A 84 -16.99 2.94 15.84
CA ASN A 84 -15.57 2.71 16.19
C ASN A 84 -14.51 3.62 15.52
N LEU A 85 -13.26 3.58 16.03
CA LEU A 85 -12.12 4.38 15.53
C LEU A 85 -11.73 4.06 14.08
N GLY A 86 -11.98 2.85 13.60
CA GLY A 86 -11.61 2.40 12.26
C GLY A 86 -12.53 2.94 11.18
N GLU A 87 -13.84 2.98 11.44
CA GLU A 87 -14.85 3.67 10.63
C GLU A 87 -14.51 5.16 10.51
N LEU A 88 -14.15 5.75 11.65
CA LEU A 88 -13.81 7.15 11.77
C LEU A 88 -12.57 7.55 10.97
N LEU A 89 -11.56 6.67 10.91
CA LEU A 89 -10.37 6.83 10.08
C LEU A 89 -10.62 6.56 8.59
N ARG A 90 -11.66 5.81 8.23
CA ARG A 90 -12.11 5.60 6.84
C ARG A 90 -13.02 6.71 6.33
N GLY A 91 -13.29 7.73 7.17
CA GLY A 91 -14.19 8.83 6.84
C GLY A 91 -15.67 8.41 6.77
N ASP A 92 -16.05 7.33 7.46
CA ASP A 92 -17.46 6.98 7.61
C ASP A 92 -18.15 7.93 8.60
N ARG A 93 -19.30 8.44 8.19
CA ARG A 93 -20.14 9.41 8.90
C ARG A 93 -21.57 8.92 8.91
N ILE A 94 -21.82 7.89 9.71
CA ILE A 94 -23.15 7.27 9.78
C ILE A 94 -24.07 8.20 10.56
N MET A 95 -25.19 8.57 9.96
CA MET A 95 -26.18 9.51 10.50
C MET A 95 -27.58 8.91 10.41
N ASN A 96 -28.47 9.36 11.29
CA ASN A 96 -29.90 9.03 11.20
C ASN A 96 -30.51 9.58 9.90
N SER A 97 -31.54 8.91 9.42
CA SER A 97 -32.28 9.31 8.21
C SER A 97 -33.76 9.53 8.52
N MET A 98 -34.49 10.19 7.61
CA MET A 98 -35.94 10.35 7.70
C MET A 98 -36.72 9.19 7.07
N TYR A 99 -36.03 8.19 6.52
CA TYR A 99 -36.69 7.04 5.91
C TYR A 99 -37.29 6.16 7.01
N GLU A 100 -38.58 5.87 6.88
CA GLU A 100 -39.29 4.98 7.80
C GLU A 100 -39.69 3.73 7.06
N LEU A 101 -39.06 2.61 7.42
CA LEU A 101 -39.35 1.29 6.90
C LEU A 101 -39.98 0.45 8.02
N LYS A 102 -41.02 -0.31 7.67
CA LYS A 102 -41.66 -1.28 8.55
C LYS A 102 -41.47 -2.67 7.97
N MET A 103 -40.98 -3.60 8.79
CA MET A 103 -40.64 -4.95 8.38
C MET A 103 -41.84 -5.66 7.73
N GLY A 104 -41.71 -6.09 6.48
CA GLY A 104 -42.73 -6.86 5.75
C GLY A 104 -43.95 -6.05 5.31
N VAL A 105 -43.89 -4.72 5.32
CA VAL A 105 -44.92 -3.83 4.78
C VAL A 105 -44.37 -3.14 3.54
N ASP A 106 -44.92 -3.49 2.38
CA ASP A 106 -44.59 -2.82 1.12
C ASP A 106 -45.23 -1.43 1.11
N GLU A 107 -44.45 -0.41 0.76
CA GLU A 107 -44.89 0.97 0.64
C GLU A 107 -44.53 1.46 -0.77
N THR A 108 -45.47 2.11 -1.46
CA THR A 108 -45.24 2.66 -2.80
C THR A 108 -45.47 4.16 -2.81
N CYS A 109 -44.57 4.86 -3.49
CA CYS A 109 -44.48 6.31 -3.63
C CYS A 109 -44.67 7.07 -2.32
N LYS A 110 -43.88 6.71 -1.31
CA LYS A 110 -43.87 7.47 -0.06
C LYS A 110 -43.09 8.76 -0.26
N VAL A 111 -43.72 9.88 0.08
CA VAL A 111 -43.10 11.20 0.01
C VAL A 111 -42.20 11.40 1.22
N LEU A 112 -40.91 11.62 0.98
CA LEU A 112 -39.94 11.90 2.03
C LEU A 112 -39.94 13.39 2.39
N CYS A 113 -39.66 14.26 1.41
CA CYS A 113 -39.74 15.71 1.58
C CYS A 113 -39.79 16.43 0.23
N ARG A 114 -40.21 17.70 0.28
CA ARG A 114 -40.07 18.66 -0.83
C ARG A 114 -38.97 19.64 -0.49
N LYS A 115 -38.14 19.95 -1.49
CA LYS A 115 -37.14 20.99 -1.38
C LYS A 115 -37.13 21.90 -2.60
N GLU A 116 -37.18 23.19 -2.35
CA GLU A 116 -37.00 24.21 -3.36
C GLU A 116 -35.51 24.51 -3.46
N LEU A 117 -34.88 24.07 -4.55
CA LEU A 117 -33.44 24.22 -4.74
C LEU A 117 -33.14 25.59 -5.34
N THR A 118 -32.21 26.31 -4.71
CA THR A 118 -31.62 27.50 -5.29
C THR A 118 -30.76 27.14 -6.50
N GLU A 119 -30.48 28.09 -7.38
CA GLU A 119 -29.63 27.86 -8.57
C GLU A 119 -28.24 27.34 -8.19
N LYS A 120 -27.68 27.80 -7.05
CA LYS A 120 -26.39 27.34 -6.53
C LYS A 120 -26.43 25.89 -6.08
N GLU A 121 -27.48 25.50 -5.35
CA GLU A 121 -27.67 24.12 -4.87
C GLU A 121 -27.95 23.16 -6.03
N ALA A 122 -28.71 23.61 -7.03
CA ALA A 122 -28.95 22.83 -8.24
C ALA A 122 -27.66 22.64 -9.06
N ALA A 123 -26.84 23.69 -9.17
CA ALA A 123 -25.52 23.60 -9.79
C ALA A 123 -24.57 22.69 -9.00
N GLU A 124 -24.64 22.67 -7.67
CA GLU A 124 -23.84 21.77 -6.84
C GLU A 124 -24.21 20.30 -7.07
N PHE A 125 -25.52 19.98 -7.11
CA PHE A 125 -25.97 18.65 -7.50
C PHE A 125 -25.48 18.28 -8.91
N ALA A 126 -25.62 19.18 -9.88
CA ALA A 126 -25.15 18.94 -11.25
C ALA A 126 -23.64 18.66 -11.30
N LEU A 127 -22.83 19.43 -10.57
CA LEU A 127 -21.38 19.23 -10.47
C LEU A 127 -21.05 17.86 -9.87
N ARG A 128 -21.71 17.46 -8.78
CA ARG A 128 -21.44 16.15 -8.15
C ARG A 128 -21.94 14.97 -9.01
N ILE A 129 -23.00 15.16 -9.78
CA ILE A 129 -23.46 14.18 -10.78
C ILE A 129 -22.40 14.04 -11.89
N ASP A 130 -21.84 15.16 -12.36
CA ASP A 130 -20.78 15.16 -13.37
C ASP A 130 -19.49 14.48 -12.89
N GLU A 131 -19.19 14.62 -11.60
CA GLU A 131 -18.10 13.96 -10.91
C GLU A 131 -18.40 12.47 -10.58
N ASP A 132 -19.54 11.90 -10.98
CA ASP A 132 -19.88 10.49 -10.75
C ASP A 132 -19.91 10.10 -9.26
N TYR A 133 -20.51 10.95 -8.43
CA TYR A 133 -20.73 10.64 -7.02
C TYR A 133 -21.82 9.58 -6.83
N ARG A 134 -21.52 8.61 -5.96
CA ARG A 134 -22.41 7.56 -5.49
C ARG A 134 -22.74 7.76 -4.02
N VAL A 135 -23.96 7.44 -3.65
CA VAL A 135 -24.53 7.57 -2.31
C VAL A 135 -24.43 6.23 -1.58
N HIS A 136 -23.83 6.23 -0.40
CA HIS A 136 -23.71 5.05 0.46
C HIS A 136 -24.65 5.14 1.66
N TRP A 137 -25.51 4.15 1.80
CA TRP A 137 -26.38 3.95 2.96
C TRP A 137 -26.09 2.63 3.64
N VAL A 138 -26.63 2.49 4.85
CA VAL A 138 -26.43 1.32 5.69
C VAL A 138 -27.75 0.91 6.32
N MET A 139 -28.07 -0.38 6.22
CA MET A 139 -29.19 -1.01 6.91
C MET A 139 -28.75 -2.32 7.53
N ASP A 140 -28.98 -2.52 8.84
CA ASP A 140 -28.60 -3.75 9.56
C ASP A 140 -27.12 -4.19 9.34
N ASN A 141 -26.22 -3.21 9.28
CA ASN A 141 -24.80 -3.34 8.89
C ASN A 141 -24.51 -3.65 7.42
N LEU A 142 -25.50 -3.91 6.58
CA LEU A 142 -25.32 -4.09 5.14
C LEU A 142 -25.21 -2.74 4.42
N PRO A 143 -24.30 -2.62 3.44
CA PRO A 143 -24.26 -1.46 2.56
C PRO A 143 -25.43 -1.51 1.57
N SER A 144 -25.92 -0.35 1.14
CA SER A 144 -26.77 -0.26 -0.05
C SER A 144 -25.97 -0.72 -1.27
N ALA A 145 -26.58 -1.49 -2.16
CA ALA A 145 -25.97 -1.82 -3.45
C ALA A 145 -26.95 -1.63 -4.62
N THR A 146 -26.41 -1.25 -5.78
CA THR A 146 -27.14 -1.29 -7.04
C THR A 146 -26.77 -2.57 -7.78
N LYS A 147 -27.80 -3.30 -8.20
CA LYS A 147 -27.66 -4.56 -8.94
C LYS A 147 -27.49 -4.25 -10.43
N TYR A 148 -26.44 -4.82 -11.03
CA TYR A 148 -26.22 -4.85 -12.47
C TYR A 148 -26.26 -6.29 -12.95
N VAL A 149 -26.92 -6.54 -14.07
CA VAL A 149 -26.91 -7.84 -14.73
C VAL A 149 -25.97 -7.72 -15.91
N ASP A 150 -24.82 -8.40 -15.85
CA ASP A 150 -23.93 -8.53 -16.98
C ASP A 150 -24.45 -9.63 -17.91
N GLU A 151 -24.97 -9.20 -19.06
CA GLU A 151 -25.54 -10.08 -20.09
C GLU A 151 -24.50 -10.51 -21.14
N THR A 152 -23.21 -10.16 -20.98
CA THR A 152 -22.14 -10.52 -21.92
C THR A 152 -22.03 -12.03 -22.19
N ASN A 153 -22.42 -12.87 -21.23
CA ASN A 153 -22.57 -14.31 -21.42
C ASN A 153 -24.02 -14.75 -21.16
N PRO A 154 -24.87 -14.88 -22.21
CA PRO A 154 -26.29 -15.22 -22.04
C PRO A 154 -26.53 -16.60 -21.43
N ALA A 155 -25.53 -17.50 -21.40
CA ALA A 155 -25.64 -18.81 -20.76
C ALA A 155 -25.50 -18.75 -19.21
N LYS A 156 -24.94 -17.67 -18.67
CA LYS A 156 -24.79 -17.45 -17.22
C LYS A 156 -24.73 -15.95 -16.92
N PRO A 157 -25.87 -15.24 -16.86
CA PRO A 157 -25.89 -13.82 -16.54
C PRO A 157 -25.27 -13.61 -15.15
N LEU A 158 -24.21 -12.81 -15.08
CA LEU A 158 -23.53 -12.54 -13.81
C LEU A 158 -24.23 -11.34 -13.16
N THR A 159 -24.77 -11.54 -11.95
CA THR A 159 -25.30 -10.42 -11.17
C THR A 159 -24.17 -9.79 -10.37
N ILE A 160 -23.84 -8.54 -10.68
CA ILE A 160 -22.81 -7.75 -10.03
C ILE A 160 -23.48 -6.74 -9.11
N TYR A 161 -22.96 -6.60 -7.90
CA TYR A 161 -23.46 -5.64 -6.91
C TYR A 161 -22.42 -4.55 -6.72
N ASP A 162 -22.74 -3.33 -7.16
CA ASP A 162 -21.91 -2.17 -6.88
C ASP A 162 -22.38 -1.48 -5.60
N LEU A 163 -21.43 -1.12 -4.74
CA LEU A 163 -21.72 -0.43 -3.49
C LEU A 163 -22.21 0.99 -3.74
N GLY A 164 -23.29 1.34 -3.05
CA GLY A 164 -24.00 2.59 -3.21
C GLY A 164 -24.73 2.71 -4.55
N PHE A 165 -25.53 3.76 -4.68
CA PHE A 165 -26.27 4.07 -5.89
C PHE A 165 -25.82 5.40 -6.48
N PRO A 166 -25.86 5.59 -7.81
CA PRO A 166 -25.49 6.87 -8.43
C PRO A 166 -26.41 8.00 -7.98
N LEU A 167 -25.83 9.16 -7.65
CA LEU A 167 -26.57 10.37 -7.28
C LEU A 167 -27.48 10.85 -8.41
N GLY A 168 -27.07 10.62 -9.65
CA GLY A 168 -27.75 11.04 -10.86
C GLY A 168 -27.04 10.50 -12.08
N PHE A 169 -27.47 10.94 -13.25
CA PHE A 169 -26.86 10.54 -14.52
C PHE A 169 -26.86 11.71 -15.51
N ARG A 170 -26.05 11.58 -16.57
CA ARG A 170 -26.08 12.51 -17.70
C ARG A 170 -27.05 12.02 -18.75
N GLY A 171 -27.89 12.94 -19.24
CA GLY A 171 -28.77 12.69 -20.37
C GLY A 171 -27.99 12.31 -21.62
N SER A 172 -28.50 11.31 -22.33
CA SER A 172 -28.00 10.83 -23.62
C SER A 172 -29.19 10.72 -24.57
N GLY A 173 -28.95 10.77 -25.89
CA GLY A 173 -30.02 10.59 -26.89
C GLY A 173 -30.74 9.23 -26.79
N GLU A 174 -30.12 8.26 -26.11
CA GLU A 174 -30.65 6.92 -25.85
C GLU A 174 -31.69 6.91 -24.71
N ILE A 175 -31.67 7.89 -23.80
CA ILE A 175 -32.57 7.91 -22.63
C ILE A 175 -33.76 8.85 -22.93
N PRO A 176 -34.99 8.31 -23.01
CA PRO A 176 -36.17 9.08 -23.40
C PRO A 176 -36.43 10.24 -22.42
N GLY A 177 -36.74 11.42 -22.95
CA GLY A 177 -37.03 12.62 -22.16
C GLY A 177 -35.79 13.34 -21.59
N THR A 178 -34.58 12.94 -21.99
CA THR A 178 -33.34 13.60 -21.54
C THR A 178 -32.69 14.46 -22.62
N ALA A 179 -32.05 15.56 -22.19
CA ALA A 179 -31.23 16.40 -23.05
C ALA A 179 -29.76 15.98 -22.93
N VAL A 180 -29.08 15.89 -24.09
CA VAL A 180 -27.68 15.46 -24.17
C VAL A 180 -26.80 16.37 -23.30
N GLY A 181 -26.04 15.78 -22.39
CA GLY A 181 -25.08 16.49 -21.53
C GLY A 181 -25.69 17.23 -20.35
N ARG A 182 -27.02 17.16 -20.13
CA ARG A 182 -27.66 17.72 -18.93
C ARG A 182 -27.62 16.72 -17.77
N ALA A 183 -27.36 17.21 -16.56
CA ALA A 183 -27.38 16.39 -15.35
C ALA A 183 -28.82 16.18 -14.85
N TYR A 184 -29.16 14.94 -14.50
CA TYR A 184 -30.45 14.54 -13.95
C TYR A 184 -30.26 13.94 -12.56
N LEU A 185 -31.04 14.42 -11.59
CA LEU A 185 -30.96 13.96 -10.19
C LEU A 185 -31.84 12.73 -9.98
N ASN A 186 -31.30 11.72 -9.31
CA ASN A 186 -32.09 10.58 -8.85
C ASN A 186 -32.79 10.93 -7.53
N ASN A 187 -34.09 11.17 -7.61
CA ASN A 187 -34.91 11.62 -6.49
C ASN A 187 -35.97 10.60 -6.07
N HIS A 188 -36.24 9.58 -6.90
CA HIS A 188 -37.11 8.46 -6.57
C HIS A 188 -36.27 7.18 -6.42
N LEU A 189 -36.41 6.50 -5.29
CA LEU A 189 -35.57 5.34 -4.95
C LEU A 189 -36.43 4.13 -4.62
N LEU A 190 -36.24 3.03 -5.34
CA LEU A 190 -36.83 1.74 -5.02
C LEU A 190 -35.89 0.96 -4.10
N LEU A 191 -36.35 0.71 -2.88
CA LEU A 191 -35.63 -0.02 -1.83
C LEU A 191 -36.13 -1.45 -1.79
N THR A 192 -35.32 -2.39 -2.27
CA THR A 192 -35.64 -3.81 -2.21
C THR A 192 -34.87 -4.43 -1.03
N VAL A 193 -35.59 -4.79 0.03
CA VAL A 193 -35.01 -5.39 1.23
C VAL A 193 -35.30 -6.89 1.21
N LYS A 194 -34.23 -7.68 1.11
CA LYS A 194 -34.30 -9.14 1.13
C LYS A 194 -34.21 -9.65 2.56
N PHE A 195 -35.10 -10.55 2.94
CA PHE A 195 -35.14 -11.13 4.27
C PHE A 195 -35.30 -12.64 4.23
N HIS A 196 -34.73 -13.30 5.23
CA HIS A 196 -34.80 -14.73 5.42
C HIS A 196 -35.70 -15.07 6.61
N LYS A 197 -36.55 -16.07 6.43
CA LYS A 197 -37.42 -16.65 7.47
C LYS A 197 -37.10 -18.14 7.59
N ASP A 198 -36.81 -18.58 8.79
CA ASP A 198 -36.72 -20.01 9.11
C ASP A 198 -37.46 -20.30 10.42
N PRO A 199 -38.77 -20.59 10.34
CA PRO A 199 -39.60 -20.85 11.52
C PRO A 199 -39.13 -22.02 12.38
N SER A 200 -38.26 -22.90 11.86
CA SER A 200 -37.71 -24.03 12.61
C SER A 200 -36.54 -23.65 13.51
N SER A 201 -35.80 -22.60 13.16
CA SER A 201 -34.58 -22.18 13.85
C SER A 201 -34.76 -20.92 14.70
N PHE A 202 -35.60 -19.97 14.26
CA PHE A 202 -35.82 -18.71 14.97
C PHE A 202 -37.19 -18.09 14.65
N GLU A 203 -37.66 -17.22 15.53
CA GLU A 203 -38.92 -16.49 15.34
C GLU A 203 -38.63 -15.10 14.77
N GLY A 204 -39.37 -14.68 13.75
CA GLY A 204 -39.20 -13.38 13.08
C GLY A 204 -38.43 -13.45 11.76
N SER A 205 -37.93 -12.30 11.32
CA SER A 205 -37.27 -12.14 10.01
C SER A 205 -35.88 -11.55 10.16
N ARG A 206 -34.90 -12.07 9.42
CA ARG A 206 -33.53 -11.55 9.41
C ARG A 206 -33.23 -10.90 8.06
N ILE A 207 -32.66 -9.71 8.06
CA ILE A 207 -32.31 -8.98 6.84
C ILE A 207 -31.02 -9.57 6.24
N VAL A 208 -31.07 -9.90 4.95
CA VAL A 208 -29.99 -10.57 4.22
C VAL A 208 -29.56 -9.85 2.93
N GLY A 209 -30.33 -8.88 2.44
CA GLY A 209 -29.95 -8.07 1.29
C GLY A 209 -30.60 -6.69 1.30
N PHE A 210 -29.92 -5.72 0.71
CA PHE A 210 -30.35 -4.33 0.63
C PHE A 210 -29.95 -3.75 -0.73
N GLU A 211 -30.93 -3.69 -1.62
CA GLU A 211 -30.80 -3.23 -2.99
C GLU A 211 -31.48 -1.88 -3.16
N VAL A 212 -30.82 -0.97 -3.88
CA VAL A 212 -31.34 0.36 -4.19
C VAL A 212 -31.27 0.60 -5.69
N GLU A 213 -32.44 0.78 -6.28
CA GLU A 213 -32.61 1.15 -7.68
C GLU A 213 -33.02 2.62 -7.78
N PRO A 214 -32.11 3.50 -8.25
CA PRO A 214 -32.41 4.91 -8.35
C PRO A 214 -33.09 5.26 -9.68
N SER A 215 -34.01 6.22 -9.63
CA SER A 215 -34.65 6.78 -10.82
C SER A 215 -34.85 8.29 -10.67
N SER A 216 -34.96 8.97 -11.81
CA SER A 216 -35.18 10.41 -11.88
C SER A 216 -36.61 10.68 -12.34
N ILE A 217 -37.40 11.33 -11.49
CA ILE A 217 -38.83 11.59 -11.71
C ILE A 217 -39.14 13.04 -11.38
N LYS A 218 -39.62 13.80 -12.36
CA LYS A 218 -40.20 15.13 -12.13
C LYS A 218 -41.63 14.97 -11.63
N HIS A 219 -41.78 14.93 -10.31
CA HIS A 219 -43.08 14.77 -9.66
C HIS A 219 -44.01 15.96 -9.94
N SER A 220 -45.27 15.63 -10.21
CA SER A 220 -46.39 16.57 -10.26
C SER A 220 -47.44 16.16 -9.24
N TYR A 221 -48.13 17.16 -8.67
CA TYR A 221 -49.19 16.96 -7.69
C TYR A 221 -50.35 17.91 -7.96
N SER A 222 -51.54 17.51 -7.54
CA SER A 222 -52.75 18.34 -7.64
C SER A 222 -53.07 18.98 -6.29
N GLY A 223 -53.27 20.30 -6.26
CA GLY A 223 -53.59 21.06 -5.05
C GLY A 223 -52.38 21.60 -4.28
N THR A 224 -52.61 22.03 -3.03
CA THR A 224 -51.56 22.56 -2.14
C THR A 224 -50.75 21.44 -1.49
N TRP A 225 -49.45 21.66 -1.30
CA TRP A 225 -48.55 20.71 -0.67
C TRP A 225 -48.94 20.44 0.79
N ARG A 226 -49.24 19.18 1.13
CA ARG A 226 -49.62 18.72 2.48
C ARG A 226 -48.58 17.79 3.10
N GLY A 227 -47.30 18.00 2.78
CA GLY A 227 -46.22 17.17 3.31
C GLY A 227 -46.30 15.73 2.80
N ALA A 228 -46.09 14.76 3.71
CA ALA A 228 -46.04 13.33 3.40
C ALA A 228 -47.36 12.76 2.84
N GLU A 229 -48.50 13.42 3.08
CA GLU A 229 -49.83 12.98 2.62
C GLU A 229 -50.19 13.47 1.20
N THR A 230 -49.28 14.19 0.53
CA THR A 230 -49.54 14.74 -0.80
C THR A 230 -49.62 13.63 -1.84
N GLN A 231 -50.76 13.50 -2.52
CA GLN A 231 -50.95 12.54 -3.60
C GLN A 231 -50.23 13.02 -4.87
N LEU A 232 -49.21 12.26 -5.30
CA LEU A 232 -48.42 12.54 -6.49
C LEU A 232 -49.03 11.86 -7.73
N SER A 233 -49.33 12.62 -8.78
CA SER A 233 -49.93 12.08 -10.01
C SER A 233 -48.97 11.23 -10.85
N THR A 234 -47.67 11.32 -10.58
CA THR A 234 -46.63 10.54 -11.26
C THR A 234 -46.46 9.13 -10.71
N CYS A 235 -47.13 8.80 -9.59
CA CYS A 235 -46.98 7.53 -8.92
C CYS A 235 -48.09 6.57 -9.32
N GLY A 236 -47.72 5.43 -9.92
CA GLY A 236 -48.67 4.48 -10.52
C GLY A 236 -48.36 4.07 -11.97
N GLY A 237 -47.11 4.20 -12.44
CA GLY A 237 -46.70 3.72 -13.77
C GLY A 237 -46.93 4.70 -14.93
N ALA A 238 -47.28 5.96 -14.64
CA ALA A 238 -47.32 7.00 -15.66
C ALA A 238 -45.90 7.34 -16.14
N VAL A 239 -45.72 7.52 -17.46
CA VAL A 239 -44.45 7.98 -18.05
C VAL A 239 -44.11 9.35 -17.46
N SER A 240 -43.11 9.38 -16.60
CA SER A 240 -42.66 10.62 -15.96
C SER A 240 -41.43 11.16 -16.68
N THR A 241 -41.31 12.49 -16.72
CA THR A 241 -40.14 13.14 -17.29
C THR A 241 -39.02 13.18 -16.23
N PRO A 242 -37.75 13.02 -16.60
CA PRO A 242 -36.66 13.02 -15.63
C PRO A 242 -36.39 14.44 -15.10
N LEU A 243 -35.96 14.52 -13.83
CA LEU A 243 -35.70 15.79 -13.13
C LEU A 243 -34.33 16.35 -13.52
N GLY A 244 -34.30 17.23 -14.52
CA GLY A 244 -33.07 17.84 -15.00
C GLY A 244 -32.64 19.05 -14.17
N MET A 245 -31.41 19.03 -13.66
CA MET A 245 -30.81 20.10 -12.85
C MET A 245 -30.39 21.28 -13.74
N SER A 246 -31.29 22.26 -13.94
CA SER A 246 -30.96 23.55 -14.57
C SER A 246 -31.84 24.65 -13.96
N GLY A 247 -31.22 25.71 -13.47
CA GLY A 247 -31.89 26.79 -12.75
C GLY A 247 -32.43 26.38 -11.38
N ALA A 248 -33.27 27.24 -10.80
CA ALA A 248 -34.02 26.90 -9.60
C ALA A 248 -35.06 25.81 -9.94
N ALA A 249 -35.04 24.71 -9.20
CA ALA A 249 -35.89 23.55 -9.44
C ALA A 249 -36.51 23.04 -8.13
N GLU A 250 -37.78 22.64 -8.20
CA GLU A 250 -38.44 21.94 -7.11
C GLU A 250 -38.07 20.46 -7.19
N ALA A 251 -37.42 19.95 -6.14
CA ALA A 251 -37.05 18.55 -6.00
C ALA A 251 -37.92 17.90 -4.92
N VAL A 252 -38.77 16.96 -5.32
CA VAL A 252 -39.55 16.12 -4.41
C VAL A 252 -38.83 14.78 -4.30
N PHE A 253 -38.46 14.38 -3.10
CA PHE A 253 -37.82 13.08 -2.86
C PHE A 253 -38.87 12.07 -2.44
N THR A 254 -38.87 10.92 -3.09
CA THR A 254 -39.83 9.84 -2.86
C THR A 254 -39.11 8.49 -2.82
N TYR A 255 -39.75 7.49 -2.22
CA TYR A 255 -39.20 6.14 -2.19
C TYR A 255 -40.28 5.07 -2.16
N ASP A 256 -39.90 3.90 -2.66
CA ASP A 256 -40.67 2.67 -2.63
C ASP A 256 -39.94 1.66 -1.75
N VAL A 257 -40.68 0.84 -1.01
CA VAL A 257 -40.14 -0.23 -0.19
C VAL A 257 -40.79 -1.53 -0.64
N LYS A 258 -39.95 -2.46 -1.08
CA LYS A 258 -40.35 -3.81 -1.49
C LYS A 258 -39.63 -4.84 -0.62
N TRP A 259 -40.40 -5.73 -0.01
CA TRP A 259 -39.87 -6.81 0.82
C TRP A 259 -39.86 -8.12 0.03
N GLU A 260 -38.67 -8.73 -0.12
CA GLU A 260 -38.51 -9.99 -0.85
C GLU A 260 -38.01 -11.10 0.08
N VAL A 261 -38.68 -12.25 0.06
CA VAL A 261 -38.20 -13.44 0.78
C VAL A 261 -37.02 -14.02 0.01
N SER A 262 -35.93 -14.34 0.72
CA SER A 262 -34.73 -14.95 0.15
C SER A 262 -34.29 -16.19 0.95
N ASP A 263 -33.80 -17.20 0.24
CA ASP A 263 -33.26 -18.43 0.82
C ASP A 263 -31.82 -18.27 1.37
N ILE A 264 -31.21 -17.09 1.18
CA ILE A 264 -29.87 -16.78 1.69
C ILE A 264 -29.91 -16.77 3.22
N LYS A 265 -29.05 -17.56 3.85
CA LYS A 265 -28.92 -17.58 5.31
C LYS A 265 -28.21 -16.32 5.79
N TRP A 266 -28.53 -15.88 7.01
CA TRP A 266 -27.91 -14.68 7.60
C TRP A 266 -26.37 -14.76 7.64
N ALA A 267 -25.79 -15.94 7.83
CA ALA A 267 -24.35 -16.14 7.86
C ALA A 267 -23.65 -15.87 6.51
N SER A 268 -24.32 -16.12 5.39
CA SER A 268 -23.79 -15.96 4.02
C SER A 268 -24.25 -14.66 3.35
N ARG A 269 -24.93 -13.76 4.09
CA ARG A 269 -25.53 -12.54 3.53
C ARG A 269 -24.54 -11.56 2.90
N TRP A 270 -23.28 -11.62 3.34
CA TRP A 270 -22.22 -10.76 2.82
C TRP A 270 -21.62 -11.30 1.51
N ASP A 271 -21.78 -12.59 1.21
CA ASP A 271 -21.14 -13.21 0.03
C ASP A 271 -21.58 -12.53 -1.27
N THR A 272 -22.84 -12.10 -1.34
CA THR A 272 -23.42 -11.34 -2.47
C THR A 272 -22.70 -10.03 -2.76
N TYR A 273 -22.19 -9.33 -1.73
CA TYR A 273 -21.46 -8.06 -1.86
C TYR A 273 -19.95 -8.24 -2.00
N LEU A 274 -19.44 -9.44 -1.73
CA LEU A 274 -18.02 -9.75 -1.71
C LEU A 274 -17.57 -10.58 -2.93
N LEU A 275 -18.50 -10.98 -3.79
CA LEU A 275 -18.25 -11.71 -5.02
C LEU A 275 -17.36 -10.89 -5.97
N MET A 276 -16.08 -11.28 -6.07
CA MET A 276 -15.17 -10.86 -7.14
C MET A 276 -15.20 -11.93 -8.23
N GLY A 277 -15.56 -11.56 -9.47
CA GLY A 277 -15.64 -12.49 -10.61
C GLY A 277 -14.31 -13.09 -11.08
N ASP A 278 -13.18 -12.68 -10.49
CA ASP A 278 -11.84 -12.88 -11.03
C ASP A 278 -10.98 -13.92 -10.26
N GLU A 279 -11.59 -14.93 -9.62
CA GLU A 279 -10.86 -15.98 -8.88
C GLU A 279 -9.74 -16.64 -9.70
N GLN A 280 -9.93 -16.78 -11.02
CA GLN A 280 -8.93 -17.37 -11.92
C GLN A 280 -7.64 -16.54 -12.00
N ILE A 281 -7.74 -15.21 -11.90
CA ILE A 281 -6.58 -14.31 -11.98
C ILE A 281 -5.71 -14.46 -10.72
N HIS A 282 -6.33 -14.61 -9.55
CA HIS A 282 -5.63 -14.84 -8.28
C HIS A 282 -4.85 -16.16 -8.29
N TRP A 283 -5.46 -17.24 -8.77
CA TRP A 283 -4.76 -18.53 -8.91
C TRP A 283 -3.58 -18.46 -9.88
N PHE A 284 -3.76 -17.80 -11.02
CA PHE A 284 -2.68 -17.59 -11.98
C PHE A 284 -1.51 -16.81 -11.36
N SER A 285 -1.79 -15.77 -10.58
CA SER A 285 -0.81 -14.98 -9.84
C SER A 285 0.00 -15.84 -8.86
N ILE A 286 -0.67 -16.69 -8.09
CA ILE A 286 -0.01 -17.59 -7.13
C ILE A 286 0.92 -18.57 -7.84
N VAL A 287 0.45 -19.22 -8.90
CA VAL A 287 1.25 -20.22 -9.63
C VAL A 287 2.50 -19.57 -10.21
N ASN A 288 2.35 -18.41 -10.86
CA ASN A 288 3.48 -17.66 -11.42
C ASN A 288 4.50 -17.26 -10.33
N SER A 289 4.02 -16.79 -9.19
CA SER A 289 4.87 -16.36 -8.07
C SER A 289 5.58 -17.56 -7.42
N LEU A 290 4.91 -18.69 -7.29
CA LEU A 290 5.50 -19.94 -6.78
C LEU A 290 6.61 -20.46 -7.72
N MET A 291 6.41 -20.39 -9.03
CA MET A 291 7.46 -20.75 -10.01
C MET A 291 8.71 -19.88 -9.86
N ILE A 292 8.55 -18.57 -9.63
CA ILE A 292 9.66 -17.65 -9.39
C ILE A 292 10.43 -18.06 -8.13
N VAL A 293 9.72 -18.36 -7.03
CA VAL A 293 10.35 -18.80 -5.78
C VAL A 293 11.13 -20.10 -6.01
N LEU A 294 10.50 -21.13 -6.56
CA LEU A 294 11.16 -22.43 -6.79
C LEU A 294 12.41 -22.29 -7.66
N PHE A 295 12.38 -21.43 -8.68
CA PHE A 295 13.54 -21.13 -9.51
C PHE A 295 14.64 -20.43 -8.72
N LEU A 296 14.30 -19.43 -7.91
CA LEU A 296 15.26 -18.73 -7.05
C LEU A 296 15.85 -19.65 -5.97
N SER A 297 15.02 -20.40 -5.24
CA SER A 297 15.45 -21.41 -4.28
C SER A 297 16.39 -22.42 -4.92
N GLY A 298 16.05 -22.91 -6.12
CA GLY A 298 16.88 -23.84 -6.88
C GLY A 298 18.23 -23.23 -7.28
N MET A 299 18.25 -21.97 -7.71
CA MET A 299 19.48 -21.24 -8.00
C MET A 299 20.32 -21.03 -6.74
N VAL A 300 19.73 -20.62 -5.62
CA VAL A 300 20.42 -20.43 -4.33
C VAL A 300 20.99 -21.75 -3.84
N ALA A 301 20.21 -22.83 -3.89
CA ALA A 301 20.65 -24.17 -3.50
C ALA A 301 21.80 -24.67 -4.39
N MET A 302 21.73 -24.42 -5.71
CA MET A 302 22.83 -24.75 -6.63
C MET A 302 24.08 -23.92 -6.34
N ILE A 303 23.95 -22.62 -6.08
CA ILE A 303 25.08 -21.78 -5.68
C ILE A 303 25.70 -22.33 -4.40
N LEU A 304 24.90 -22.54 -3.34
CA LEU A 304 25.34 -23.07 -2.05
C LEU A 304 26.02 -24.45 -2.21
N MET A 305 25.36 -25.42 -2.84
CA MET A 305 25.93 -26.76 -3.06
C MET A 305 27.20 -26.71 -3.88
N ARG A 306 27.23 -25.94 -4.99
CA ARG A 306 28.43 -25.81 -5.82
C ARG A 306 29.58 -25.16 -5.05
N THR A 307 29.29 -24.15 -4.23
CA THR A 307 30.31 -23.47 -3.43
C THR A 307 30.80 -24.33 -2.27
N LEU A 308 29.90 -25.00 -1.54
CA LEU A 308 30.27 -25.92 -0.46
C LEU A 308 31.08 -27.09 -0.99
N HIS A 309 30.65 -27.71 -2.09
CA HIS A 309 31.38 -28.83 -2.69
C HIS A 309 32.77 -28.39 -3.20
N ARG A 310 32.86 -27.23 -3.85
CA ARG A 310 34.15 -26.67 -4.28
C ARG A 310 35.05 -26.32 -3.09
N ASP A 311 34.48 -25.78 -2.01
CA ASP A 311 35.24 -25.42 -0.82
C ASP A 311 35.71 -26.66 -0.04
N PHE A 312 34.86 -27.70 0.14
CA PHE A 312 35.25 -28.97 0.77
C PHE A 312 36.34 -29.70 -0.02
N ASN A 313 36.17 -29.85 -1.33
CA ASN A 313 37.18 -30.52 -2.16
C ASN A 313 38.53 -29.76 -2.14
N ARG A 314 38.48 -28.42 -2.07
CA ARG A 314 39.69 -27.60 -1.92
C ARG A 314 40.33 -27.79 -0.54
N TYR A 315 39.58 -27.84 0.55
CA TYR A 315 40.16 -28.09 1.87
C TYR A 315 40.85 -29.45 1.97
N ASN A 316 40.19 -30.52 1.49
CA ASN A 316 40.78 -31.85 1.49
C ASN A 316 42.05 -31.92 0.62
N ALA A 317 42.11 -31.16 -0.47
CA ALA A 317 43.29 -31.07 -1.31
C ALA A 317 44.45 -30.28 -0.65
N ILE A 318 44.13 -29.21 0.11
CA ILE A 318 45.13 -28.39 0.83
C ILE A 318 45.70 -29.16 2.03
N GLU A 319 44.87 -29.90 2.78
CA GLU A 319 45.32 -30.76 3.87
C GLU A 319 46.28 -31.86 3.37
N ALA A 320 46.11 -32.30 2.12
CA ALA A 320 47.02 -33.23 1.46
C ALA A 320 48.30 -32.59 0.89
N ALA A 321 48.39 -31.25 0.80
CA ALA A 321 49.45 -30.55 0.07
C ALA A 321 50.42 -29.71 0.93
N GLU A 322 50.19 -29.52 2.24
CA GLU A 322 51.03 -28.73 3.17
C GLU A 322 51.44 -27.30 2.69
N GLU A 323 50.76 -26.73 1.68
CA GLU A 323 51.04 -25.37 1.19
C GLU A 323 50.15 -24.31 1.88
N VAL A 324 50.79 -23.21 2.33
CA VAL A 324 50.10 -22.03 2.87
C VAL A 324 49.65 -21.14 1.71
N GLU A 325 48.49 -21.43 1.13
CA GLU A 325 47.91 -20.59 0.06
C GLU A 325 47.17 -19.37 0.64
N GLU A 326 47.27 -18.22 -0.04
CA GLU A 326 46.58 -16.98 0.33
C GLU A 326 45.05 -17.17 0.25
N GLU A 327 44.35 -16.99 1.38
CA GLU A 327 42.89 -17.05 1.42
C GLU A 327 42.30 -16.04 0.40
N THR A 328 41.27 -16.40 -0.38
CA THR A 328 40.65 -15.52 -1.39
C THR A 328 39.15 -15.34 -1.16
N GLY A 329 38.62 -14.16 -1.53
CA GLY A 329 37.18 -13.84 -1.48
C GLY A 329 36.64 -13.56 -0.08
N TRP A 330 35.51 -14.17 0.28
CA TRP A 330 34.80 -13.89 1.54
C TRP A 330 35.62 -14.24 2.79
N LYS A 331 36.56 -15.18 2.68
CA LYS A 331 37.46 -15.59 3.77
C LYS A 331 38.44 -14.48 4.18
N LEU A 332 38.94 -13.69 3.23
CA LEU A 332 39.80 -12.52 3.51
C LEU A 332 39.13 -11.45 4.37
N VAL A 333 37.80 -11.46 4.37
CA VAL A 333 36.97 -10.43 4.98
C VAL A 333 36.47 -10.86 6.36
N HIS A 334 36.69 -12.10 6.79
CA HIS A 334 36.15 -12.67 8.03
C HIS A 334 36.43 -11.79 9.27
N GLY A 335 37.61 -11.15 9.32
CA GLY A 335 38.02 -10.23 10.40
C GLY A 335 37.38 -8.84 10.37
N ASP A 336 36.60 -8.48 9.35
CA ASP A 336 35.93 -7.17 9.22
C ASP A 336 34.39 -7.28 9.02
N VAL A 337 33.84 -8.48 8.77
CA VAL A 337 32.38 -8.70 8.52
C VAL A 337 31.49 -8.16 9.65
N PHE A 338 31.89 -8.31 10.91
CA PHE A 338 31.08 -7.92 12.08
C PHE A 338 31.38 -6.50 12.59
N ARG A 339 32.05 -5.67 11.78
CA ARG A 339 32.28 -4.27 12.12
C ARG A 339 30.93 -3.53 12.21
N PRO A 340 30.72 -2.65 13.21
CA PRO A 340 29.50 -1.87 13.29
C PRO A 340 29.34 -1.01 12.03
N PRO A 341 28.11 -0.95 11.47
CA PRO A 341 27.85 -0.19 10.25
C PRO A 341 27.91 1.32 10.50
N GLN A 342 27.94 2.10 9.42
CA GLN A 342 27.76 3.56 9.51
C GLN A 342 26.38 3.86 10.14
N ASN A 343 26.31 4.73 11.14
CA ASN A 343 25.05 5.08 11.84
C ASN A 343 24.28 3.86 12.40
N PRO A 344 24.85 3.10 13.36
CA PRO A 344 24.23 1.89 13.92
C PRO A 344 22.89 2.16 14.64
N MET A 345 22.71 3.38 15.15
CA MET A 345 21.47 3.83 15.78
C MET A 345 20.29 3.82 14.79
N MET A 346 20.45 4.39 13.60
CA MET A 346 19.38 4.45 12.60
C MET A 346 19.00 3.06 12.10
N LEU A 347 19.99 2.18 11.90
CA LEU A 347 19.73 0.80 11.49
C LEU A 347 18.92 0.05 12.56
N SER A 348 19.27 0.23 13.84
CA SER A 348 18.57 -0.40 14.97
C SER A 348 17.11 0.05 15.05
N VAL A 349 16.86 1.36 14.91
CA VAL A 349 15.51 1.96 14.86
C VAL A 349 14.69 1.42 13.67
N LEU A 350 15.29 1.33 12.48
CA LEU A 350 14.64 0.80 11.27
C LEU A 350 14.26 -0.68 11.42
N VAL A 351 15.17 -1.49 11.95
CA VAL A 351 14.92 -2.92 12.18
C VAL A 351 13.86 -3.13 13.26
N GLY A 352 13.87 -2.34 14.34
CA GLY A 352 12.82 -2.36 15.36
C GLY A 352 11.45 -2.01 14.79
N THR A 353 11.36 -0.93 14.01
CA THR A 353 10.12 -0.53 13.35
C THR A 353 9.65 -1.59 12.35
N GLY A 354 10.58 -2.18 11.60
CA GLY A 354 10.28 -3.30 10.70
C GLY A 354 9.73 -4.53 11.42
N ALA A 355 10.29 -4.87 12.59
CA ALA A 355 9.78 -5.95 13.44
C ALA A 355 8.35 -5.64 13.95
N GLN A 356 8.08 -4.39 14.31
CA GLN A 356 6.74 -3.94 14.72
C GLN A 356 5.71 -4.17 13.61
N THR A 357 5.99 -3.67 12.41
CA THR A 357 5.09 -3.80 11.26
C THR A 357 4.95 -5.25 10.83
N PHE A 358 6.04 -6.01 10.84
CA PHE A 358 6.03 -7.43 10.48
C PHE A 358 5.14 -8.26 11.43
N CYS A 359 5.35 -8.14 12.75
CA CYS A 359 4.53 -8.83 13.74
C CYS A 359 3.05 -8.40 13.64
N MET A 360 2.79 -7.12 13.44
CA MET A 360 1.43 -6.60 13.26
C MET A 360 0.76 -7.23 12.03
N THR A 361 1.44 -7.23 10.87
CA THR A 361 0.91 -7.80 9.63
C THR A 361 0.66 -9.30 9.77
N VAL A 362 1.59 -10.07 10.34
CA VAL A 362 1.43 -11.51 10.57
C VAL A 362 0.21 -11.80 11.44
N ILE A 363 0.08 -11.13 12.59
CA ILE A 363 -1.03 -11.37 13.53
C ILE A 363 -2.37 -10.93 12.90
N THR A 364 -2.38 -9.80 12.21
CA THR A 364 -3.57 -9.31 11.49
C THR A 364 -4.01 -10.33 10.43
N MET A 365 -3.07 -10.87 9.66
CA MET A 365 -3.38 -11.85 8.62
C MET A 365 -3.94 -13.16 9.20
N VAL A 366 -3.36 -13.64 10.31
CA VAL A 366 -3.87 -14.84 10.99
C VAL A 366 -5.31 -14.62 11.49
N PHE A 367 -5.60 -13.48 12.12
CA PHE A 367 -6.97 -13.17 12.55
C PHE A 367 -7.94 -12.95 11.38
N ALA A 368 -7.46 -12.42 10.25
CA ALA A 368 -8.26 -12.27 9.04
C ALA A 368 -8.62 -13.63 8.43
N VAL A 369 -7.67 -14.56 8.34
CA VAL A 369 -7.92 -15.93 7.81
C VAL A 369 -8.80 -16.76 8.74
N LEU A 370 -8.71 -16.55 10.06
CA LEU A 370 -9.64 -17.17 11.02
C LEU A 370 -11.06 -16.58 10.97
N GLY A 371 -11.31 -15.54 10.16
CA GLY A 371 -12.62 -14.91 9.98
C GLY A 371 -12.99 -13.86 11.03
N PHE A 372 -12.12 -13.58 12.01
CA PHE A 372 -12.41 -12.58 13.06
C PHE A 372 -12.40 -11.14 12.55
N LEU A 373 -11.73 -10.87 11.42
CA LEU A 373 -11.63 -9.55 10.79
C LEU A 373 -12.39 -9.47 9.45
N SER A 374 -13.55 -10.10 9.39
CA SER A 374 -14.43 -10.03 8.21
C SER A 374 -14.88 -8.59 7.92
N PRO A 375 -15.05 -8.18 6.63
CA PRO A 375 -15.64 -6.90 6.25
C PRO A 375 -17.03 -6.65 6.86
N ALA A 376 -17.71 -7.72 7.29
CA ALA A 376 -18.96 -7.65 8.03
C ALA A 376 -18.87 -6.83 9.32
N ASN A 377 -17.70 -6.82 9.97
CA ASN A 377 -17.41 -5.93 11.09
C ASN A 377 -16.83 -4.62 10.56
N ARG A 378 -17.70 -3.63 10.35
CA ARG A 378 -17.34 -2.33 9.77
C ARG A 378 -16.32 -1.62 10.65
N GLY A 379 -15.24 -1.13 10.02
CA GLY A 379 -14.07 -0.56 10.73
C GLY A 379 -13.29 -1.52 11.64
N GLY A 380 -13.71 -2.77 11.83
CA GLY A 380 -13.05 -3.78 12.67
C GLY A 380 -11.61 -4.06 12.24
N LEU A 381 -11.35 -4.19 10.94
CA LEU A 381 -9.99 -4.36 10.41
C LEU A 381 -9.10 -3.15 10.74
N GLY A 382 -9.60 -1.93 10.56
CA GLY A 382 -8.84 -0.70 10.82
C GLY A 382 -8.51 -0.51 12.30
N THR A 383 -9.49 -0.74 13.19
CA THR A 383 -9.29 -0.71 14.64
C THR A 383 -8.31 -1.78 15.10
N ALA A 384 -8.46 -3.02 14.61
CA ALA A 384 -7.57 -4.12 14.95
C ALA A 384 -6.13 -3.85 14.52
N MET A 385 -5.91 -3.38 13.29
CA MET A 385 -4.57 -3.01 12.81
C MET A 385 -3.92 -1.94 13.69
N LEU A 386 -4.68 -0.91 14.08
CA LEU A 386 -4.19 0.19 14.91
C LEU A 386 -3.86 -0.27 16.34
N LEU A 387 -4.73 -1.07 16.97
CA LEU A 387 -4.46 -1.62 18.29
C LEU A 387 -3.29 -2.60 18.27
N LEU A 388 -3.25 -3.51 17.29
CA LEU A 388 -2.13 -4.44 17.11
C LEU A 388 -0.83 -3.69 16.89
N PHE A 389 -0.82 -2.62 16.08
CA PHE A 389 0.38 -1.78 15.90
C PHE A 389 0.91 -1.25 17.23
N VAL A 390 0.01 -0.74 18.09
CA VAL A 390 0.36 -0.21 19.42
C VAL A 390 0.93 -1.30 20.33
N PHE A 391 0.31 -2.48 20.37
CA PHE A 391 0.80 -3.62 21.16
C PHE A 391 2.12 -4.19 20.64
N MET A 392 2.35 -4.16 19.33
CA MET A 392 3.61 -4.58 18.71
C MET A 392 4.78 -3.62 19.00
N GLY A 393 4.57 -2.56 19.78
CA GLY A 393 5.65 -1.73 20.33
C GLY A 393 6.67 -2.53 21.15
N VAL A 394 6.25 -3.61 21.82
CA VAL A 394 7.17 -4.47 22.61
C VAL A 394 8.21 -5.18 21.70
N PRO A 395 7.82 -5.93 20.66
CA PRO A 395 8.76 -6.44 19.64
C PRO A 395 9.67 -5.36 19.05
N ALA A 396 9.12 -4.17 18.78
CA ALA A 396 9.86 -3.05 18.21
C ALA A 396 11.02 -2.61 19.10
N GLY A 397 10.70 -2.35 20.38
CA GLY A 397 11.66 -1.95 21.39
C GLY A 397 12.70 -3.04 21.64
N TYR A 398 12.29 -4.31 21.68
CA TYR A 398 13.17 -5.45 21.89
C TYR A 398 14.19 -5.61 20.75
N ALA A 399 13.73 -5.65 19.49
CA ALA A 399 14.59 -5.85 18.33
C ALA A 399 15.57 -4.68 18.14
N SER A 400 15.09 -3.43 18.30
CA SER A 400 15.93 -2.23 18.25
C SER A 400 17.00 -2.24 19.35
N ALA A 401 16.63 -2.47 20.61
CA ALA A 401 17.57 -2.49 21.72
C ALA A 401 18.60 -3.63 21.61
N PHE A 402 18.15 -4.82 21.20
CA PHE A 402 19.02 -5.98 21.01
C PHE A 402 20.07 -5.74 19.91
N LEU A 403 19.66 -5.21 18.76
CA LEU A 403 20.58 -4.89 17.67
C LEU A 403 21.53 -3.75 18.06
N HIS A 404 21.02 -2.69 18.71
CA HIS A 404 21.83 -1.57 19.17
C HIS A 404 22.93 -2.02 20.14
N LYS A 405 22.59 -2.91 21.07
CA LYS A 405 23.53 -3.49 22.03
C LYS A 405 24.57 -4.38 21.33
N THR A 406 24.14 -5.20 20.37
CA THR A 406 25.03 -6.08 19.57
C THR A 406 26.03 -5.25 18.75
N LEU A 407 25.61 -4.09 18.24
CA LEU A 407 26.47 -3.16 17.50
C LEU A 407 27.32 -2.24 18.41
N LYS A 408 27.40 -2.54 19.72
CA LYS A 408 28.17 -1.77 20.72
C LYS A 408 27.72 -0.30 20.86
N GLY A 409 26.44 -0.02 20.65
CA GLY A 409 25.86 1.29 20.89
C GLY A 409 25.78 1.64 22.37
N VAL A 410 26.15 2.88 22.72
CA VAL A 410 26.22 3.38 24.11
C VAL A 410 24.94 4.13 24.50
N ASP A 411 24.32 4.84 23.55
CA ASP A 411 23.23 5.78 23.78
C ASP A 411 21.85 5.09 23.81
N TRP A 412 21.62 4.28 24.83
CA TRP A 412 20.41 3.48 24.95
C TRP A 412 19.12 4.33 25.03
N ARG A 413 19.15 5.48 25.73
CA ARG A 413 17.99 6.37 25.88
C ARG A 413 17.53 6.95 24.54
N THR A 414 18.50 7.45 23.76
CA THR A 414 18.26 8.03 22.44
C THR A 414 17.71 6.98 21.48
N ASN A 415 18.22 5.75 21.55
CA ASN A 415 17.71 4.64 20.74
C ASN A 415 16.23 4.34 21.02
N ILE A 416 15.83 4.27 22.29
CA ILE A 416 14.43 4.01 22.68
C ILE A 416 13.51 5.17 22.25
N LEU A 417 13.93 6.41 22.50
CA LEU A 417 13.16 7.59 22.10
C LEU A 417 13.00 7.66 20.58
N LEU A 418 14.07 7.46 19.81
CA LEU A 418 13.99 7.44 18.34
C LEU A 418 13.12 6.29 17.83
N THR A 419 13.18 5.11 18.45
CA THR A 419 12.37 3.95 18.03
C THR A 419 10.87 4.21 18.22
N SER A 420 10.49 4.86 19.33
CA SER A 420 9.09 5.18 19.63
C SER A 420 8.56 6.41 18.89
N THR A 421 9.42 7.37 18.53
CA THR A 421 8.96 8.67 18.01
C THR A 421 9.22 8.93 16.53
N PHE A 422 10.28 8.37 15.94
CA PHE A 422 10.74 8.77 14.61
C PHE A 422 9.73 8.44 13.52
N PHE A 423 9.36 7.16 13.35
CA PHE A 423 8.43 6.75 12.31
C PHE A 423 6.98 7.18 12.58
N PRO A 424 6.40 6.91 13.77
CA PRO A 424 5.05 7.38 14.07
C PRO A 424 4.93 8.90 13.99
N GLY A 425 5.96 9.66 14.37
CA GLY A 425 5.96 11.12 14.27
C GLY A 425 6.01 11.64 12.85
N VAL A 426 6.81 11.02 11.97
CA VAL A 426 6.81 11.38 10.53
C VAL A 426 5.46 11.06 9.89
N VAL A 427 4.88 9.88 10.18
CA VAL A 427 3.57 9.50 9.65
C VAL A 427 2.47 10.44 10.18
N PHE A 428 2.48 10.74 11.47
CA PHE A 428 1.52 11.67 12.07
C PHE A 428 1.64 13.08 11.50
N LEU A 429 2.86 13.57 11.24
CA LEU A 429 3.05 14.89 10.62
C LEU A 429 2.49 14.93 9.19
N ILE A 430 2.77 13.91 8.38
CA ILE A 430 2.22 13.80 7.02
C ILE A 430 0.69 13.74 7.08
N PHE A 431 0.16 12.87 7.94
CA PHE A 431 -1.27 12.73 8.16
C PHE A 431 -1.91 14.04 8.61
N PHE A 432 -1.31 14.76 9.56
CA PHE A 432 -1.79 16.05 10.05
C PHE A 432 -1.88 17.09 8.93
N VAL A 433 -0.83 17.21 8.10
CA VAL A 433 -0.80 18.15 6.98
C VAL A 433 -1.85 17.79 5.94
N LEU A 434 -1.97 16.51 5.56
CA LEU A 434 -3.01 16.05 4.64
C LEU A 434 -4.41 16.31 5.20
N ASN A 435 -4.62 16.04 6.50
CA ASN A 435 -5.89 16.29 7.16
C ASN A 435 -6.27 17.78 7.15
N CYS A 436 -5.30 18.69 7.25
CA CYS A 436 -5.56 20.14 7.11
C CYS A 436 -6.08 20.51 5.72
N PHE A 437 -5.55 19.90 4.65
CA PHE A 437 -6.05 20.11 3.29
C PHE A 437 -7.46 19.55 3.11
N VAL A 438 -7.70 18.31 3.56
CA VAL A 438 -9.02 17.65 3.47
C VAL A 438 -10.08 18.42 4.28
N TRP A 439 -9.68 18.96 5.43
CA TRP A 439 -10.54 19.82 6.25
C TRP A 439 -10.87 21.15 5.56
N GLY A 440 -9.92 21.76 4.85
CA GLY A 440 -10.15 22.97 4.04
C GLY A 440 -11.22 22.78 2.96
N GLU A 441 -11.26 21.59 2.35
CA GLU A 441 -12.25 21.19 1.33
C GLU A 441 -13.60 20.71 1.93
N LYS A 442 -13.78 20.77 3.26
CA LYS A 442 -14.99 20.28 3.95
C LYS A 442 -15.37 18.83 3.63
N SER A 443 -14.38 17.99 3.34
CA SER A 443 -14.58 16.57 3.03
C SER A 443 -14.89 15.77 4.30
N SER A 444 -15.74 14.74 4.19
CA SER A 444 -16.05 13.82 5.29
C SER A 444 -14.86 12.96 5.71
N GLY A 445 -13.86 12.84 4.83
CA GLY A 445 -12.59 12.19 5.10
C GLY A 445 -11.72 12.93 6.09
N ALA A 446 -12.07 14.19 6.44
CA ALA A 446 -11.38 14.93 7.48
C ALA A 446 -11.61 14.25 8.83
N VAL A 447 -10.51 13.89 9.48
CA VAL A 447 -10.50 13.29 10.80
C VAL A 447 -10.65 14.41 11.84
N PRO A 448 -11.64 14.32 12.75
CA PRO A 448 -11.95 15.41 13.67
C PRO A 448 -10.86 15.56 14.73
N PHE A 449 -10.77 16.75 15.33
CA PHE A 449 -9.73 17.05 16.31
C PHE A 449 -9.72 16.06 17.50
N GLY A 450 -10.90 15.65 17.98
CA GLY A 450 -11.01 14.72 19.11
C GLY A 450 -10.36 13.37 18.87
N THR A 451 -10.41 12.86 17.63
CA THR A 451 -9.80 11.56 17.30
C THR A 451 -8.32 11.68 17.07
N MET A 452 -7.86 12.81 16.52
CA MET A 452 -6.42 13.12 16.47
C MET A 452 -5.82 13.16 17.87
N PHE A 453 -6.53 13.78 18.82
CA PHE A 453 -6.13 13.77 20.23
C PHE A 453 -6.13 12.34 20.81
N ALA A 454 -7.14 11.53 20.53
CA ALA A 454 -7.18 10.13 20.95
C ALA A 454 -5.99 9.31 20.40
N LEU A 455 -5.60 9.52 19.13
CA LEU A 455 -4.41 8.89 18.54
C LEU A 455 -3.12 9.31 19.25
N LEU A 456 -2.98 10.59 19.64
CA LEU A 456 -1.84 11.08 20.42
C LEU A 456 -1.77 10.42 21.80
N VAL A 457 -2.91 10.33 22.49
CA VAL A 457 -3.00 9.64 23.79
C VAL A 457 -2.65 8.17 23.65
N LEU A 458 -3.11 7.51 22.58
CA LEU A 458 -2.78 6.11 22.34
C LEU A 458 -1.28 5.90 22.03
N TRP A 459 -0.68 6.83 21.28
CA TRP A 459 0.74 6.79 20.94
C TRP A 459 1.64 7.06 22.15
N PHE A 460 1.46 8.17 22.87
CA PHE A 460 2.30 8.53 24.01
C PHE A 460 1.91 7.81 25.30
N GLY A 461 0.63 7.48 25.49
CA GLY A 461 0.11 6.84 26.70
C GLY A 461 0.27 5.32 26.73
N ILE A 462 0.24 4.66 25.57
CA ILE A 462 0.34 3.18 25.50
C ILE A 462 1.55 2.74 24.67
N SER A 463 1.65 3.15 23.41
CA SER A 463 2.68 2.62 22.50
C SER A 463 4.10 2.92 22.98
N MET A 464 4.36 4.17 23.38
CA MET A 464 5.68 4.60 23.85
C MET A 464 6.13 3.82 25.10
N PRO A 465 5.35 3.71 26.20
CA PRO A 465 5.68 2.82 27.33
C PRO A 465 5.93 1.36 26.95
N LEU A 466 5.16 0.80 26.01
CA LEU A 466 5.36 -0.57 25.54
C LEU A 466 6.69 -0.75 24.81
N VAL A 467 7.11 0.23 23.99
CA VAL A 467 8.44 0.24 23.37
C VAL A 467 9.54 0.28 24.44
N PHE A 468 9.38 1.10 25.49
CA PHE A 468 10.31 1.12 26.62
C PHE A 468 10.41 -0.24 27.32
N ALA A 469 9.28 -0.90 27.57
CA ALA A 469 9.24 -2.23 28.17
C ALA A 469 9.95 -3.27 27.29
N GLY A 470 9.70 -3.25 25.98
CA GLY A 470 10.39 -4.11 25.01
C GLY A 470 11.89 -3.87 24.97
N SER A 471 12.31 -2.59 24.93
CA SER A 471 13.73 -2.23 24.94
C SER A 471 14.44 -2.61 26.23
N TYR A 472 13.76 -2.52 27.37
CA TYR A 472 14.28 -2.99 28.65
C TYR A 472 14.60 -4.50 28.61
N LEU A 473 13.70 -5.31 28.03
CA LEU A 473 13.94 -6.74 27.82
C LEU A 473 15.10 -7.00 26.85
N GLY A 474 15.18 -6.21 25.77
CA GLY A 474 16.25 -6.29 24.77
C GLY A 474 17.63 -6.01 25.37
N TYR A 475 17.78 -4.95 26.18
CA TYR A 475 19.04 -4.63 26.84
C TYR A 475 19.43 -5.62 27.94
N ARG A 476 18.46 -6.28 28.57
CA ARG A 476 18.73 -7.33 29.57
C ARG A 476 19.25 -8.63 28.96
N ARG A 477 18.94 -8.91 27.69
CA ARG A 477 19.40 -10.13 27.02
C ARG A 477 20.94 -10.13 26.90
N LYS A 478 21.56 -11.29 27.11
CA LYS A 478 23.01 -11.47 26.93
C LYS A 478 23.38 -11.12 25.49
N ASN A 479 24.52 -10.45 25.31
CA ASN A 479 25.05 -10.16 23.98
C ASN A 479 25.35 -11.45 23.23
N VAL A 480 25.17 -11.43 21.92
CA VAL A 480 25.67 -12.49 21.05
C VAL A 480 27.18 -12.32 20.95
N ASP A 481 27.90 -13.34 21.39
CA ASP A 481 29.35 -13.40 21.23
C ASP A 481 29.64 -13.61 19.73
N LEU A 482 30.28 -12.63 19.10
CA LEU A 482 30.60 -12.68 17.67
C LEU A 482 31.68 -13.74 17.45
N PRO A 483 31.55 -14.60 16.42
CA PRO A 483 32.42 -15.76 16.23
C PRO A 483 33.88 -15.36 15.91
N VAL A 484 34.09 -14.14 15.41
CA VAL A 484 35.40 -13.63 15.03
C VAL A 484 35.62 -12.26 15.66
N ARG A 485 36.82 -12.04 16.19
CA ARG A 485 37.25 -10.72 16.67
C ARG A 485 37.52 -9.79 15.48
N VAL A 486 36.96 -8.59 15.53
CA VAL A 486 37.17 -7.58 14.48
C VAL A 486 38.60 -7.05 14.52
N ASN A 487 39.24 -6.93 13.35
CA ASN A 487 40.56 -6.34 13.17
C ASN A 487 40.58 -4.85 13.57
N GLN A 488 41.70 -4.37 14.11
CA GLN A 488 41.80 -2.96 14.54
C GLN A 488 41.76 -1.99 13.36
N ILE A 489 42.44 -2.34 12.26
CA ILE A 489 42.53 -1.51 11.05
C ILE A 489 41.52 -2.06 10.02
N PRO A 490 40.59 -1.24 9.52
CA PRO A 490 39.67 -1.68 8.47
C PRO A 490 40.43 -1.92 7.16
N ARG A 491 40.20 -3.08 6.54
CA ARG A 491 40.73 -3.36 5.20
C ARG A 491 40.16 -2.40 4.15
N GLN A 492 40.95 -2.12 3.12
CA GLN A 492 40.50 -1.34 1.97
C GLN A 492 39.65 -2.22 1.06
N VAL A 493 38.44 -1.75 0.74
CA VAL A 493 37.53 -2.46 -0.17
C VAL A 493 37.98 -2.21 -1.62
N PRO A 494 38.15 -3.25 -2.45
CA PRO A 494 38.55 -3.09 -3.85
C PRO A 494 37.47 -2.37 -4.68
N GLU A 495 37.86 -1.82 -5.83
CA GLU A 495 36.91 -1.18 -6.73
C GLU A 495 35.91 -2.20 -7.28
N GLN A 496 34.64 -1.97 -6.98
CA GLN A 496 33.54 -2.86 -7.38
C GLN A 496 33.19 -2.67 -8.86
N VAL A 497 32.90 -3.79 -9.53
CA VAL A 497 32.39 -3.82 -10.90
C VAL A 497 31.06 -3.04 -10.98
N TRP A 498 30.74 -2.49 -12.15
CA TRP A 498 29.61 -1.56 -12.31
C TRP A 498 28.25 -2.13 -11.84
N TYR A 499 27.98 -3.42 -12.05
CA TYR A 499 26.75 -4.10 -11.63
C TYR A 499 26.73 -4.44 -10.13
N MET A 500 27.89 -4.46 -9.47
CA MET A 500 27.99 -4.63 -8.01
C MET A 500 27.92 -3.30 -7.25
N ARG A 501 27.74 -2.18 -7.96
CA ARG A 501 27.54 -0.88 -7.30
C ARG A 501 26.25 -0.90 -6.48
N PRO A 502 26.23 -0.27 -5.28
CA PRO A 502 25.10 -0.35 -4.36
C PRO A 502 23.75 0.02 -4.98
N ALA A 503 23.70 1.11 -5.76
CA ALA A 503 22.44 1.58 -6.35
C ALA A 503 21.85 0.57 -7.36
N PHE A 504 22.68 0.01 -8.24
CA PHE A 504 22.23 -0.96 -9.24
C PHE A 504 21.84 -2.30 -8.59
N SER A 505 22.68 -2.79 -7.66
CA SER A 505 22.44 -4.01 -6.90
C SER A 505 21.14 -3.96 -6.11
N ILE A 506 20.81 -2.84 -5.47
CA ILE A 506 19.55 -2.66 -4.72
C ILE A 506 18.33 -2.65 -5.65
N VAL A 507 18.42 -1.98 -6.80
CA VAL A 507 17.30 -1.94 -7.76
C VAL A 507 17.04 -3.34 -8.34
N VAL A 508 18.08 -4.03 -8.81
CA VAL A 508 17.93 -5.36 -9.39
C VAL A 508 17.45 -6.38 -8.35
N GLY A 509 17.93 -6.29 -7.11
CA GLY A 509 17.44 -7.12 -6.01
C GLY A 509 15.94 -6.92 -5.75
N GLY A 510 15.46 -5.68 -5.77
CA GLY A 510 14.06 -5.36 -5.48
C GLY A 510 13.05 -5.73 -6.58
N VAL A 511 13.49 -5.91 -7.83
CA VAL A 511 12.58 -6.24 -8.96
C VAL A 511 11.93 -7.61 -8.78
N LEU A 512 12.66 -8.59 -8.22
CA LEU A 512 12.15 -9.96 -8.09
C LEU A 512 11.06 -10.09 -7.02
N PRO A 513 11.22 -9.58 -5.78
CA PRO A 513 10.13 -9.53 -4.81
C PRO A 513 8.94 -8.69 -5.28
N PHE A 514 9.18 -7.61 -6.04
CA PHE A 514 8.10 -6.81 -6.63
C PHE A 514 7.30 -7.62 -7.65
N GLY A 515 7.96 -8.35 -8.55
CA GLY A 515 7.30 -9.21 -9.53
C GLY A 515 6.44 -10.30 -8.90
N ALA A 516 6.85 -10.85 -7.75
CA ALA A 516 6.10 -11.87 -7.02
C ALA A 516 4.82 -11.36 -6.34
N VAL A 517 4.67 -10.05 -6.14
CA VAL A 517 3.50 -9.48 -5.43
C VAL A 517 2.70 -8.50 -6.30
N PHE A 518 3.21 -8.16 -7.49
CA PHE A 518 2.64 -7.11 -8.35
C PHE A 518 1.14 -7.26 -8.63
N ILE A 519 0.68 -8.48 -8.95
CA ILE A 519 -0.73 -8.72 -9.28
C ILE A 519 -1.63 -8.50 -8.06
N GLU A 520 -1.27 -9.05 -6.89
CA GLU A 520 -2.06 -8.81 -5.67
C GLU A 520 -1.98 -7.35 -5.22
N LEU A 521 -0.84 -6.70 -5.36
CA LEU A 521 -0.70 -5.28 -5.06
C LEU A 521 -1.62 -4.44 -5.95
N PHE A 522 -1.77 -4.80 -7.23
CA PHE A 522 -2.72 -4.15 -8.14
C PHE A 522 -4.15 -4.30 -7.63
N PHE A 523 -4.60 -5.50 -7.26
CA PHE A 523 -5.95 -5.72 -6.73
C PHE A 523 -6.21 -4.98 -5.42
N ILE A 524 -5.25 -4.98 -4.49
CA ILE A 524 -5.36 -4.24 -3.23
C ILE A 524 -5.48 -2.74 -3.49
N LEU A 525 -4.62 -2.19 -4.37
CA LEU A 525 -4.69 -0.79 -4.72
C LEU A 525 -6.02 -0.47 -5.39
N SER A 526 -6.42 -1.21 -6.42
CA SER A 526 -7.71 -1.03 -7.09
C SER A 526 -8.89 -1.08 -6.12
N SER A 527 -8.88 -1.99 -5.14
CA SER A 527 -9.91 -2.06 -4.10
C SER A 527 -9.93 -0.81 -3.21
N ILE A 528 -8.77 -0.29 -2.83
CA ILE A 528 -8.66 0.96 -2.05
C ILE A 528 -9.17 2.17 -2.86
N TRP A 529 -8.82 2.25 -4.15
CA TRP A 529 -9.18 3.37 -5.03
C TRP A 529 -10.66 3.33 -5.48
N LEU A 530 -11.23 2.15 -5.68
CA LEU A 530 -12.62 1.95 -6.10
C LEU A 530 -13.58 1.79 -4.91
N HIS A 531 -13.08 1.87 -3.67
CA HIS A 531 -13.86 1.66 -2.44
C HIS A 531 -14.57 0.29 -2.38
N GLN A 532 -14.01 -0.73 -3.03
CA GLN A 532 -14.52 -2.10 -3.00
C GLN A 532 -13.85 -2.92 -1.89
N PHE A 533 -14.54 -3.96 -1.40
CA PHE A 533 -13.99 -4.84 -0.38
C PHE A 533 -13.08 -5.90 -0.98
N TYR A 534 -11.80 -5.87 -0.65
CA TYR A 534 -10.90 -7.00 -0.91
C TYR A 534 -11.10 -8.07 0.19
N TYR A 535 -11.72 -9.20 -0.17
CA TYR A 535 -12.08 -10.27 0.78
C TYR A 535 -11.19 -11.52 0.69
N VAL A 536 -10.20 -11.51 -0.18
CA VAL A 536 -9.41 -12.69 -0.54
C VAL A 536 -8.20 -12.88 0.42
N PHE A 537 -8.46 -12.92 1.73
CA PHE A 537 -7.41 -12.95 2.77
C PHE A 537 -6.53 -14.21 2.73
N GLY A 538 -7.08 -15.35 2.32
CA GLY A 538 -6.32 -16.61 2.21
C GLY A 538 -5.21 -16.54 1.14
N PHE A 539 -5.53 -16.00 -0.04
CA PHE A 539 -4.56 -15.80 -1.12
C PHE A 539 -3.52 -14.76 -0.72
N LEU A 540 -3.96 -13.68 -0.05
CA LEU A 540 -3.07 -12.66 0.48
C LEU A 540 -2.05 -13.21 1.48
N LEU A 541 -2.44 -14.12 2.37
CA LEU A 541 -1.53 -14.79 3.30
C LEU A 541 -0.47 -15.62 2.54
N LEU A 542 -0.89 -16.38 1.53
CA LEU A 542 0.01 -17.22 0.74
C LEU A 542 1.04 -16.36 -0.02
N VAL A 543 0.59 -15.29 -0.68
CA VAL A 543 1.46 -14.36 -1.39
C VAL A 543 2.40 -13.62 -0.42
N PHE A 544 1.94 -13.30 0.79
CA PHE A 544 2.79 -12.73 1.84
C PHE A 544 3.89 -13.70 2.30
N LEU A 545 3.61 -15.00 2.43
CA LEU A 545 4.63 -16.01 2.74
C LEU A 545 5.66 -16.15 1.60
N ILE A 546 5.19 -16.18 0.36
CA ILE A 546 6.03 -16.15 -0.85
C ILE A 546 6.94 -14.91 -0.84
N LEU A 547 6.40 -13.73 -0.49
CA LEU A 547 7.17 -12.49 -0.40
C LEU A 547 8.28 -12.60 0.66
N ILE A 548 8.01 -13.17 1.83
CA ILE A 548 9.02 -13.35 2.90
C ILE A 548 10.17 -14.22 2.40
N ILE A 549 9.86 -15.35 1.77
CA ILE A 549 10.84 -16.30 1.27
C ILE A 549 11.69 -15.65 0.17
N THR A 550 11.06 -15.01 -0.82
CA THR A 550 11.78 -14.31 -1.90
C THR A 550 12.65 -13.17 -1.39
N CYS A 551 12.18 -12.38 -0.43
CA CYS A 551 12.99 -11.33 0.21
C CYS A 551 14.21 -11.91 0.92
N ALA A 552 14.05 -13.04 1.64
CA ALA A 552 15.15 -13.71 2.32
C ALA A 552 16.18 -14.27 1.31
N GLU A 553 15.72 -14.97 0.27
CA GLU A 553 16.59 -15.56 -0.76
C GLU A 553 17.41 -14.52 -1.50
N ILE A 554 16.77 -13.45 -1.99
CA ILE A 554 17.48 -12.38 -2.70
C ILE A 554 18.47 -11.69 -1.78
N THR A 555 18.10 -11.46 -0.52
CA THR A 555 19.02 -10.85 0.45
C THR A 555 20.23 -11.75 0.71
N MET A 556 20.04 -13.07 0.85
CA MET A 556 21.13 -14.04 1.02
C MET A 556 22.06 -14.08 -0.20
N VAL A 557 21.50 -14.17 -1.40
CA VAL A 557 22.29 -14.22 -2.66
C VAL A 557 23.08 -12.95 -2.87
N MET A 558 22.45 -11.79 -2.68
CA MET A 558 23.12 -10.50 -2.88
C MET A 558 24.18 -10.23 -1.81
N CYS A 559 23.91 -10.61 -0.55
CA CYS A 559 24.91 -10.56 0.52
C CYS A 559 26.09 -11.49 0.21
N TYR A 560 25.84 -12.70 -0.29
CA TYR A 560 26.88 -13.64 -0.68
C TYR A 560 27.77 -13.08 -1.79
N PHE A 561 27.19 -12.59 -2.89
CA PHE A 561 27.97 -12.00 -3.97
C PHE A 561 28.77 -10.77 -3.52
N GLN A 562 28.22 -9.97 -2.61
CA GLN A 562 28.93 -8.84 -2.02
C GLN A 562 30.15 -9.29 -1.21
N LEU A 563 30.00 -10.31 -0.36
CA LEU A 563 31.11 -10.83 0.45
C LEU A 563 32.19 -11.49 -0.42
N CYS A 564 31.80 -12.18 -1.50
CA CYS A 564 32.72 -12.71 -2.50
C CYS A 564 33.49 -11.62 -3.25
N ALA A 565 32.92 -10.41 -3.37
CA ALA A 565 33.58 -9.24 -3.94
C ALA A 565 34.41 -8.45 -2.92
N GLU A 566 34.71 -9.03 -1.76
CA GLU A 566 35.51 -8.46 -0.67
C GLU A 566 34.92 -7.18 -0.01
N ASP A 567 33.62 -6.95 -0.11
CA ASP A 567 32.96 -5.79 0.53
C ASP A 567 32.22 -6.18 1.82
N TYR A 568 32.80 -5.88 2.98
CA TYR A 568 32.19 -6.13 4.29
C TYR A 568 31.01 -5.21 4.67
N HIS A 569 30.65 -4.20 3.87
CA HIS A 569 29.58 -3.26 4.23
C HIS A 569 28.17 -3.84 3.96
N TRP A 570 27.90 -5.04 4.50
CA TRP A 570 26.70 -5.81 4.14
C TRP A 570 25.46 -5.39 4.93
N TRP A 571 25.57 -4.91 6.17
CA TRP A 571 24.43 -4.55 7.03
C TRP A 571 23.36 -3.68 6.35
N TRP A 572 23.77 -2.54 5.78
CA TRP A 572 22.86 -1.64 5.07
C TRP A 572 22.44 -2.17 3.71
N ARG A 573 23.32 -2.90 3.03
CA ARG A 573 23.02 -3.46 1.71
C ARG A 573 21.95 -4.54 1.85
N ALA A 574 22.10 -5.46 2.79
CA ALA A 574 21.11 -6.49 3.11
C ALA A 574 19.74 -5.91 3.49
N PHE A 575 19.71 -4.82 4.27
CA PHE A 575 18.46 -4.14 4.60
C PHE A 575 17.79 -3.48 3.38
N LEU A 576 18.57 -2.92 2.44
CA LEU A 576 18.03 -2.17 1.31
C LEU A 576 17.75 -3.03 0.07
N THR A 577 18.42 -4.17 -0.10
CA THR A 577 18.36 -5.00 -1.32
C THR A 577 16.97 -5.53 -1.63
N SER A 578 16.19 -5.90 -0.61
CA SER A 578 14.83 -6.40 -0.77
C SER A 578 13.77 -5.29 -0.79
N GLY A 579 14.11 -4.07 -0.31
CA GLY A 579 13.17 -2.96 -0.14
C GLY A 579 13.08 -1.97 -1.32
N ALA A 580 13.78 -2.23 -2.43
CA ALA A 580 13.74 -1.42 -3.67
C ALA A 580 13.89 0.10 -3.48
N ARG A 581 14.68 0.58 -2.50
CA ARG A 581 14.92 2.02 -2.29
C ARG A 581 16.35 2.40 -2.67
N PRO A 582 16.59 3.20 -3.73
CA PRO A 582 17.93 3.64 -4.06
C PRO A 582 18.47 4.56 -2.94
N PRO A 583 19.68 4.31 -2.42
CA PRO A 583 20.31 5.23 -1.49
C PRO A 583 20.58 6.55 -2.21
N ARG A 584 20.24 7.68 -1.56
CA ARG A 584 20.74 8.98 -1.99
C ARG A 584 22.26 8.94 -1.88
N ASP A 585 22.90 9.00 -3.03
CA ASP A 585 24.34 8.97 -3.26
C ASP A 585 25.10 9.71 -2.15
N THR A 586 25.78 8.97 -1.27
CA THR A 586 26.62 9.51 -0.21
C THR A 586 27.87 10.14 -0.83
N ARG A 587 27.71 11.36 -1.35
CA ARG A 587 28.81 12.30 -1.70
C ARG A 587 29.78 12.51 -0.53
N GLN A 588 29.43 12.07 0.67
CA GLN A 588 30.24 12.05 1.89
C GLN A 588 31.41 11.03 1.81
N GLN A 589 31.24 9.89 1.13
CA GLN A 589 32.28 8.85 1.00
C GLN A 589 33.40 9.25 0.02
N ARG A 590 33.06 10.01 -1.04
CA ARG A 590 34.04 10.65 -1.93
C ARG A 590 34.76 11.83 -1.28
N ARG A 591 34.08 12.59 -0.40
CA ARG A 591 34.67 13.76 0.27
C ARG A 591 35.64 13.37 1.38
N SER A 592 35.40 12.30 2.12
CA SER A 592 36.31 11.82 3.17
C SER A 592 37.61 11.22 2.59
N THR A 593 37.50 10.48 1.49
CA THR A 593 38.66 9.92 0.75
C THR A 593 39.47 11.00 0.05
N LEU A 594 38.84 12.01 -0.58
CA LEU A 594 39.57 13.17 -1.14
C LEU A 594 40.24 14.01 -0.05
N ARG A 595 39.60 14.23 1.10
CA ARG A 595 40.19 14.96 2.23
C ARG A 595 41.39 14.22 2.81
N ARG A 596 41.32 12.89 2.96
CA ARG A 596 42.47 12.07 3.39
C ARG A 596 43.61 12.06 2.37
N ARG A 597 43.33 11.95 1.06
CA ARG A 597 44.38 12.07 0.01
C ARG A 597 45.05 13.44 0.02
N ARG A 598 44.29 14.53 0.20
CA ARG A 598 44.86 15.89 0.31
C ARG A 598 45.65 16.12 1.60
N ALA A 599 45.25 15.48 2.71
CA ALA A 599 46.00 15.54 3.97
C ALA A 599 47.33 14.77 3.87
N LEU A 600 47.32 13.56 3.30
CA LEU A 600 48.51 12.74 3.06
C LEU A 600 49.50 13.38 2.08
N GLN A 601 48.99 14.03 1.02
CA GLN A 601 49.84 14.79 0.08
C GLN A 601 50.47 16.02 0.73
N ARG A 602 49.78 16.67 1.67
CA ARG A 602 50.32 17.82 2.43
C ARG A 602 51.39 17.40 3.44
N THR A 603 51.21 16.25 4.11
CA THR A 603 52.24 15.70 5.01
C THR A 603 53.44 15.14 4.25
N ALA A 604 53.24 14.53 3.08
CA ALA A 604 54.34 14.06 2.23
C ALA A 604 55.16 15.23 1.64
N ALA A 605 54.52 16.35 1.30
CA ALA A 605 55.21 17.56 0.86
C ALA A 605 55.99 18.27 1.98
N ALA A 606 55.61 18.07 3.24
CA ALA A 606 56.29 18.63 4.41
C ALA A 606 57.53 17.82 4.86
N LEU A 607 57.66 16.56 4.40
CA LEU A 607 58.73 15.62 4.79
C LEU A 607 59.83 15.44 3.72
N SER A 608 59.81 16.22 2.63
CA SER A 608 60.90 16.19 1.64
C SER A 608 62.13 16.96 2.15
N PRO A 609 63.33 16.35 2.21
CA PRO A 609 64.53 17.00 2.73
C PRO A 609 65.01 18.10 1.77
N ARG A 610 65.20 19.31 2.30
CA ARG A 610 65.85 20.43 1.59
C ARG A 610 67.34 20.12 1.36
N ALA A 611 67.78 20.21 0.11
CA ALA A 611 69.17 20.10 -0.30
C ALA A 611 70.06 21.22 0.32
N PRO A 612 71.37 20.97 0.57
CA PRO A 612 72.23 21.91 1.29
C PRO A 612 72.69 23.09 0.40
N ARG A 613 72.73 24.28 1.00
CA ARG A 613 73.26 25.52 0.40
C ARG A 613 74.79 25.52 0.41
N ARG A 614 75.41 25.87 -0.73
CA ARG A 614 76.84 26.28 -0.82
C ARG A 614 77.01 27.76 -0.43
N PRO A 615 78.18 28.17 0.11
CA PRO A 615 78.41 29.53 0.58
C PRO A 615 78.86 30.48 -0.54
N ALA A 616 78.59 31.77 -0.33
CA ALA A 616 78.90 32.87 -1.24
C ALA A 616 80.37 33.32 -1.16
N ALA A 617 80.94 33.72 -2.29
CA ALA A 617 82.16 34.53 -2.39
C ALA A 617 81.91 35.75 -3.29
N GLY A 618 82.54 36.86 -2.92
CA GLY A 618 82.22 38.25 -3.27
C GLY A 618 82.42 38.74 -4.71
N ARG A 619 81.86 39.96 -4.92
CA ARG A 619 82.17 41.03 -5.91
C ARG A 619 81.85 40.68 -7.38
N GLU A 620 81.28 41.56 -8.21
CA GLU A 620 81.51 43.00 -8.38
C GLU A 620 80.36 43.67 -9.19
N ARG A 621 80.48 44.99 -9.38
CA ARG A 621 79.46 45.97 -9.81
C ARG A 621 79.27 46.01 -11.34
N ALA A 622 78.08 46.49 -11.79
CA ALA A 622 77.90 47.69 -12.63
C ALA A 622 76.77 47.60 -13.69
N TRP A 623 75.84 48.56 -13.57
CA TRP A 623 75.08 49.36 -14.57
C TRP A 623 74.26 48.74 -15.75
N PRO A 624 73.09 49.34 -16.08
CA PRO A 624 72.16 48.92 -17.15
C PRO A 624 72.44 49.63 -18.49
N PRO A 625 71.79 49.24 -19.62
CA PRO A 625 70.81 50.17 -20.22
C PRO A 625 69.64 49.57 -21.07
N THR A 626 68.50 50.27 -20.96
CA THR A 626 67.49 50.72 -21.96
C THR A 626 67.13 50.00 -23.27
N ARG A 627 65.79 49.81 -23.42
CA ARG A 627 64.84 50.14 -24.55
C ARG A 627 65.14 49.76 -26.02
N GLY A 628 64.10 49.20 -26.67
CA GLY A 628 63.79 49.32 -28.12
C GLY A 628 62.95 48.17 -28.69
N SER A 629 61.61 48.25 -28.65
CA SER A 629 60.68 48.42 -29.79
C SER A 629 60.84 47.48 -31.02
N GLY A 630 59.79 46.73 -31.38
CA GLY A 630 59.68 46.18 -32.76
C GLY A 630 58.75 44.99 -33.05
N ARG A 631 57.45 45.25 -33.23
CA ARG A 631 56.46 44.60 -34.15
C ARG A 631 56.36 43.06 -34.34
N ARG A 632 55.15 42.57 -33.95
CA ARG A 632 54.15 41.75 -34.70
C ARG A 632 54.58 40.51 -35.53
N ARG A 633 54.07 39.32 -35.17
CA ARG A 633 52.91 38.61 -35.82
C ARG A 633 52.72 37.17 -35.27
N THR A 634 51.45 36.71 -35.34
CA THR A 634 50.88 35.37 -35.11
C THR A 634 50.38 35.01 -33.69
N PRO A 635 49.06 34.84 -33.48
CA PRO A 635 48.52 34.21 -32.28
C PRO A 635 48.50 32.68 -32.45
N ARG A 636 49.21 31.97 -31.57
CA ARG A 636 49.09 30.52 -31.41
C ARG A 636 47.78 30.18 -30.70
N ARG A 637 47.07 29.21 -31.29
CA ARG A 637 45.84 28.57 -30.83
C ARG A 637 45.79 28.33 -29.32
N LEU A 638 44.75 28.83 -28.66
CA LEU A 638 44.24 28.26 -27.42
C LEU A 638 43.71 26.85 -27.73
N ARG A 639 44.36 25.82 -27.19
CA ARG A 639 43.75 24.49 -27.02
C ARG A 639 42.83 24.54 -25.80
N GLN A 640 41.53 24.56 -26.06
CA GLN A 640 40.51 24.14 -25.10
C GLN A 640 40.67 22.63 -24.81
N PRO A 641 40.34 22.16 -23.58
CA PRO A 641 40.33 20.75 -23.26
C PRO A 641 39.16 20.03 -23.96
N PRO A 642 39.27 18.73 -24.29
CA PRO A 642 38.25 18.02 -25.05
C PRO A 642 37.00 17.79 -24.21
N SER A 643 35.87 18.25 -24.74
CA SER A 643 34.52 17.85 -24.36
C SER A 643 34.29 16.39 -24.75
N LEU A 644 34.13 15.51 -23.76
CA LEU A 644 33.70 14.11 -23.98
C LEU A 644 32.17 14.01 -23.92
N PRO A 645 31.54 13.21 -24.80
CA PRO A 645 30.10 13.19 -24.97
C PRO A 645 29.41 12.45 -23.82
N VAL A 646 28.58 13.18 -23.09
CA VAL A 646 27.53 12.64 -22.22
C VAL A 646 26.34 12.28 -23.11
N GLY A 647 25.84 11.06 -22.97
CA GLY A 647 24.50 10.68 -23.42
C GLY A 647 24.47 9.89 -24.72
N ARG A 648 24.37 8.55 -24.60
CA ARG A 648 23.64 7.62 -25.49
C ARG A 648 24.06 6.18 -25.17
N LEU A 649 23.55 5.63 -24.06
CA LEU A 649 23.47 4.16 -23.87
C LEU A 649 22.57 3.76 -22.68
N VAL A 650 22.22 4.69 -21.79
CA VAL A 650 21.24 4.48 -20.70
C VAL A 650 19.78 4.68 -21.15
N GLY A 651 19.56 5.20 -22.37
CA GLY A 651 18.22 5.47 -22.90
C GLY A 651 17.47 4.24 -23.44
N GLY A 652 18.16 3.14 -23.79
CA GLY A 652 17.51 2.00 -24.44
C GLY A 652 16.67 1.13 -23.49
N VAL A 653 17.19 0.89 -22.28
CA VAL A 653 16.53 -0.02 -21.31
C VAL A 653 15.40 0.68 -20.56
N HIS A 654 15.57 1.97 -20.24
CA HIS A 654 14.49 2.77 -19.65
C HIS A 654 13.33 2.99 -20.63
N VAL A 655 13.59 3.16 -21.93
CA VAL A 655 12.52 3.30 -22.94
C VAL A 655 11.81 1.99 -23.21
N CYS A 656 12.48 0.83 -23.12
CA CYS A 656 11.82 -0.47 -23.25
C CYS A 656 10.95 -0.83 -22.04
N VAL A 657 11.40 -0.53 -20.82
CA VAL A 657 10.61 -0.78 -19.59
C VAL A 657 9.45 0.22 -19.46
N LEU A 658 9.69 1.50 -19.79
CA LEU A 658 8.61 2.49 -19.88
C LEU A 658 7.66 2.18 -21.04
N GLY A 659 8.17 1.63 -22.15
CA GLY A 659 7.38 1.16 -23.28
C GLY A 659 6.48 -0.03 -22.93
N LEU A 660 7.00 -1.00 -22.17
CA LEU A 660 6.23 -2.13 -21.63
C LEU A 660 5.17 -1.68 -20.61
N LEU A 661 5.49 -0.69 -19.78
CA LEU A 661 4.54 -0.09 -18.83
C LEU A 661 3.46 0.76 -19.53
N LEU A 662 3.81 1.44 -20.62
CA LEU A 662 2.84 2.21 -21.43
C LEU A 662 1.98 1.31 -22.33
N LEU A 663 2.48 0.14 -22.74
CA LEU A 663 1.73 -0.88 -23.47
C LEU A 663 0.58 -1.47 -22.62
N HIS A 664 0.70 -1.47 -21.29
CA HIS A 664 -0.35 -1.94 -20.38
C HIS A 664 -1.42 -0.89 -20.07
N GLN A 665 -1.15 0.41 -20.33
CA GLN A 665 -2.07 1.52 -20.06
C GLN A 665 -2.86 2.00 -21.30
N ALA A 666 -2.53 1.51 -22.50
CA ALA A 666 -3.15 1.98 -23.73
C ALA A 666 -4.39 1.14 -24.09
N ARG A 667 -5.60 1.70 -23.90
CA ARG A 667 -6.82 1.22 -24.55
C ARG A 667 -6.67 1.26 -26.09
N ASP A 668 -6.72 0.08 -26.69
CA ASP A 668 -7.07 -0.39 -28.04
C ASP A 668 -6.66 0.34 -29.34
N HIS A 669 -6.16 1.58 -29.34
CA HIS A 669 -5.82 2.27 -30.60
C HIS A 669 -4.37 2.72 -30.76
N LYS A 670 -3.52 2.59 -29.74
CA LYS A 670 -2.09 3.00 -29.81
C LYS A 670 -1.08 1.84 -29.80
N ALA A 671 -1.51 0.61 -29.49
CA ALA A 671 -0.63 -0.55 -29.39
C ALA A 671 0.04 -0.92 -30.73
N HIS A 672 -0.71 -0.85 -31.85
CA HIS A 672 -0.19 -1.16 -33.18
C HIS A 672 0.90 -0.17 -33.66
N LEU A 673 0.77 1.12 -33.32
CA LEU A 673 1.75 2.15 -33.67
C LEU A 673 3.08 1.96 -32.91
N VAL A 674 3.00 1.54 -31.65
CA VAL A 674 4.16 1.28 -30.80
C VAL A 674 4.88 -0.02 -31.20
N LEU A 675 4.14 -1.07 -31.57
CA LEU A 675 4.71 -2.29 -32.17
C LEU A 675 5.41 -2.01 -33.51
N ALA A 676 4.83 -1.15 -34.35
CA ALA A 676 5.44 -0.74 -35.61
C ALA A 676 6.75 0.05 -35.38
N LEU A 677 6.80 0.93 -34.39
CA LEU A 677 8.00 1.68 -34.01
C LEU A 677 9.10 0.78 -33.42
N LEU A 678 8.71 -0.24 -32.63
CA LEU A 678 9.63 -1.26 -32.11
C LEU A 678 10.21 -2.14 -33.22
N ARG A 679 9.40 -2.57 -34.20
CA ARG A 679 9.87 -3.26 -35.42
C ARG A 679 10.86 -2.39 -36.20
N LEU A 680 10.58 -1.09 -36.35
CA LEU A 680 11.46 -0.14 -37.04
C LEU A 680 12.80 0.06 -36.30
N HIS A 681 12.80 -0.02 -34.97
CA HIS A 681 14.02 0.15 -34.15
C HIS A 681 14.91 -1.09 -34.18
N VAL A 682 14.32 -2.29 -34.19
CA VAL A 682 15.05 -3.57 -34.30
C VAL A 682 15.65 -3.74 -35.70
N HIS A 683 14.97 -3.26 -36.75
CA HIS A 683 15.44 -3.45 -38.13
C HIS A 683 16.52 -2.44 -38.58
N ARG A 684 16.63 -1.27 -37.94
CA ARG A 684 17.56 -0.19 -38.34
C ARG A 684 19.01 -0.29 -37.84
N ARG A 685 19.42 -1.37 -37.15
CA ARG A 685 20.84 -1.59 -36.78
C ARG A 685 21.33 -2.99 -37.18
N PRO A 686 21.77 -3.20 -38.44
CA PRO A 686 22.23 -4.51 -38.90
C PRO A 686 23.75 -4.72 -38.75
N ARG A 687 24.52 -3.81 -38.17
CA ARG A 687 25.98 -3.97 -38.05
C ARG A 687 26.47 -3.58 -36.68
N VAL A 688 26.62 -4.59 -35.82
CA VAL A 688 27.71 -4.84 -34.85
C VAL A 688 27.17 -5.91 -33.89
N LEU A 689 27.91 -7.02 -33.81
CA LEU A 689 27.81 -8.19 -32.90
C LEU A 689 27.17 -9.48 -33.48
N ARG A 690 28.06 -10.47 -33.67
CA ARG A 690 27.82 -11.91 -33.85
C ARG A 690 27.58 -12.60 -32.47
N PRO A 691 27.21 -13.90 -32.40
CA PRO A 691 26.15 -14.38 -31.53
C PRO A 691 26.65 -14.89 -30.17
N HIS A 692 25.98 -14.49 -29.08
CA HIS A 692 25.96 -15.24 -27.83
C HIS A 692 24.54 -15.28 -27.26
N GLY A 693 24.03 -16.50 -27.11
CA GLY A 693 22.99 -17.08 -26.23
C GLY A 693 21.81 -16.31 -25.62
N HIS A 694 21.82 -14.98 -25.54
CA HIS A 694 20.84 -14.22 -24.75
C HIS A 694 19.56 -13.82 -25.51
N HIS A 695 19.45 -14.18 -26.79
CA HIS A 695 18.27 -13.85 -27.61
C HIS A 695 17.10 -14.82 -27.46
N TRP A 696 17.31 -16.01 -26.91
CA TRP A 696 16.22 -16.98 -26.72
C TRP A 696 15.25 -16.52 -25.63
N LEU A 697 15.74 -16.06 -24.49
CA LEU A 697 14.90 -15.59 -23.39
C LEU A 697 14.03 -14.38 -23.79
N LEU A 698 14.60 -13.45 -24.55
CA LEU A 698 13.88 -12.27 -25.02
C LEU A 698 12.85 -12.60 -26.11
N ARG A 699 13.15 -13.56 -26.99
CA ARG A 699 12.19 -14.07 -27.97
C ARG A 699 11.07 -14.86 -27.29
N VAL A 700 11.37 -15.67 -26.28
CA VAL A 700 10.37 -16.41 -25.50
C VAL A 700 9.47 -15.46 -24.71
N LEU A 701 10.03 -14.39 -24.11
CA LEU A 701 9.26 -13.34 -23.45
C LEU A 701 8.39 -12.55 -24.43
N LEU A 702 8.90 -12.21 -25.62
CA LEU A 702 8.13 -11.50 -26.65
C LEU A 702 7.01 -12.36 -27.26
N VAL A 703 7.28 -13.64 -27.53
CA VAL A 703 6.27 -14.59 -28.04
C VAL A 703 5.19 -14.85 -26.99
N ARG A 704 5.54 -15.01 -25.69
CA ARG A 704 4.55 -15.13 -24.62
C ARG A 704 3.70 -13.88 -24.43
N VAL A 705 4.26 -12.70 -24.66
CA VAL A 705 3.51 -11.43 -24.61
C VAL A 705 2.60 -11.29 -25.84
N GLU A 706 3.01 -11.76 -27.02
CA GLU A 706 2.14 -11.86 -28.21
C GLU A 706 0.99 -12.88 -27.99
N ASP A 707 1.24 -14.03 -27.35
CA ASP A 707 0.19 -15.00 -27.00
C ASP A 707 -0.80 -14.45 -25.95
N LEU A 708 -0.30 -13.71 -24.96
CA LEU A 708 -1.12 -13.02 -23.95
C LEU A 708 -2.00 -11.92 -24.57
N LEU A 709 -1.48 -11.17 -25.55
CA LEU A 709 -2.22 -10.13 -26.27
C LEU A 709 -3.18 -10.71 -27.33
N GLY A 710 -2.83 -11.85 -27.95
CA GLY A 710 -3.70 -12.59 -28.88
C GLY A 710 -4.94 -13.17 -28.20
N HIS A 711 -4.80 -13.63 -26.94
CA HIS A 711 -5.94 -14.12 -26.15
C HIS A 711 -6.86 -13.00 -25.65
N GLN A 712 -6.34 -11.80 -25.37
CA GLN A 712 -7.17 -10.63 -25.01
C GLN A 712 -7.83 -9.97 -26.24
N GLY A 713 -7.17 -9.94 -27.40
CA GLY A 713 -7.73 -9.39 -28.64
C GLY A 713 -8.71 -10.32 -29.38
N GLY A 714 -8.68 -11.63 -29.08
CA GLY A 714 -9.57 -12.63 -29.67
C GLY A 714 -11.00 -12.64 -29.11
N LEU A 715 -11.21 -12.05 -27.93
CA LEU A 715 -12.54 -11.96 -27.28
C LEU A 715 -13.36 -10.74 -27.74
N GLY A 716 -12.73 -9.74 -28.37
CA GLY A 716 -13.42 -8.54 -28.87
C GLY A 716 -13.65 -8.50 -30.39
N ARG A 717 -13.01 -9.36 -31.19
CA ARG A 717 -13.06 -9.30 -32.67
C ARG A 717 -13.93 -10.35 -33.37
N ARG A 718 -14.51 -11.30 -32.64
CA ARG A 718 -15.45 -12.27 -33.25
C ARG A 718 -16.89 -11.75 -33.40
N GLY A 719 -17.25 -10.65 -32.75
CA GLY A 719 -18.59 -10.06 -32.85
C GLY A 719 -18.78 -9.11 -34.05
N GLU A 720 -17.79 -8.28 -34.38
CA GLU A 720 -17.95 -7.23 -35.41
C GLU A 720 -17.63 -7.69 -36.84
N GLY A 721 -17.04 -8.87 -37.01
CA GLY A 721 -16.65 -9.41 -38.33
C GLY A 721 -17.75 -10.21 -39.02
N GLU A 722 -18.56 -10.98 -38.27
CA GLU A 722 -19.62 -11.82 -38.85
C GLU A 722 -20.90 -11.05 -39.20
N GLU A 723 -21.08 -9.83 -38.67
CA GLU A 723 -22.25 -9.00 -38.96
C GLU A 723 -22.10 -8.17 -40.26
N ARG A 724 -20.85 -7.90 -40.69
CA ARG A 724 -20.59 -7.19 -41.97
C ARG A 724 -20.49 -8.11 -43.20
N GLU A 725 -20.28 -9.40 -43.04
CA GLU A 725 -20.31 -10.36 -44.16
C GLU A 725 -21.72 -10.90 -44.44
N ARG A 726 -22.70 -10.73 -43.53
CA ARG A 726 -24.10 -11.12 -43.76
C ARG A 726 -24.99 -10.02 -44.36
N GLU A 727 -24.51 -8.80 -44.50
CA GLU A 727 -25.21 -7.72 -45.22
C GLU A 727 -24.74 -7.53 -46.67
N SER A 728 -23.82 -8.38 -47.17
CA SER A 728 -23.30 -8.27 -48.54
C SER A 728 -23.24 -9.58 -49.35
N GLU A 729 -24.03 -10.60 -48.99
CA GLU A 729 -24.35 -11.75 -49.85
C GLU A 729 -25.86 -11.99 -49.94
#